data_AF-A0A812L013-F1
#
_entry.id   AF-A0A812L013-F1
#
_cell.length_a   1.000
_cell.length_b   1.000
_cell.length_c   1.000
_cell.angle_alpha   90.00
_cell.angle_beta   90.00
_cell.angle_gamma   90.00
#
_symmetry.space_group_name_H-M   'P 1'
#
loop_
_entity.id
_entity.type
_entity.pdbx_description
1 polymer ?
#
loop_
_entity_poly.entity_id
_entity_poly.type
_entity_poly.pdbx_seq_one_letter_code
_entity_poly.pdbx_strand_id
1 'polypeptide(L)'
;MPAPNARPLLSAVLAELPPEWDVCFLAPTDLDRSPDDAGLVSLVSTMCYGTNAYLISAKGAERLLESTEDQDLLPVDELLPALALPQGHPRRDVARLLRDAPKLLLYRLRPGANLIIPALRSWDSDTEASAPVTAVVPVARAPCGICGGLQAADHRPGKACVVARGLSSDPQLAALRGGGFCMMAPLHPVLPGQVAAEVDQISSAVGAGGAEQATEWLAPIHEARLRHDVKLPLTATVVQLLNTVIQEHGWLFRVFLGDTARLVELGAVVACPGAPPQPWHADVDFDDGGGARILQAFVALQDVSENMGPTEVLVGSHTRDFHRSWQQAGQRSDHLARQSLTLDAGALAILDGHVVHRGAGNTSALPRRLLHFAFMSAGRPPPGFTYHLVDELVQTPVTLEHFPLDPESSSYSLPKKESTMRSERMRVQRSSLLSVLREPRRAVRLDADGDLDVETGSEQTSQQMPVELQIHLRHPGGTWLSPEAIVGRHPEKASLPDGLRLWACDVCLADVLLAKPGLACGRVVLDLACGCALPSVAAARVALHVFAVDGQEAVLRNAAVNLRRNGAGATALRCWGRGASPAYRWRREDWPRLKNVRLLLWSDPLREEGSAERLMQTLLGIRRWFRTPARFQLGRSQAPRLLMAVELRRYFSMTTLRDEVLELPHFKALCRRRGFSCKRLAAASLPTRLAIVRPRNVAVFSVRPLRSIRERRMPCRSR
;
A
#
# COMPACT_ATOMS: atom_id res chain seq x y z
N MET A 1 -56.68 -3.65 1.93
CA MET A 1 -57.08 -3.70 0.52
C MET A 1 -56.09 -4.58 -0.22
N PRO A 2 -56.51 -5.50 -1.10
CA PRO A 2 -55.56 -6.22 -1.96
C PRO A 2 -54.83 -5.20 -2.84
N ALA A 3 -53.52 -5.36 -3.01
CA ALA A 3 -52.75 -4.52 -3.92
C ALA A 3 -53.35 -4.61 -5.32
N PRO A 4 -53.45 -3.50 -6.08
CA PRO A 4 -53.95 -3.55 -7.45
C PRO A 4 -53.14 -4.57 -8.25
N ASN A 5 -53.84 -5.37 -9.05
CA ASN A 5 -53.25 -6.40 -9.90
C ASN A 5 -52.14 -5.73 -10.73
N ALA A 6 -50.87 -6.08 -10.54
CA ALA A 6 -49.74 -5.37 -11.17
C ALA A 6 -49.65 -5.64 -12.69
N ARG A 7 -50.40 -6.63 -13.18
CA ARG A 7 -50.40 -7.13 -14.56
C ARG A 7 -50.78 -6.07 -15.63
N PRO A 8 -51.85 -5.26 -15.48
CA PRO A 8 -52.24 -4.29 -16.49
C PRO A 8 -51.24 -3.14 -16.64
N LEU A 9 -50.59 -2.74 -15.55
CA LEU A 9 -49.55 -1.70 -15.54
C LEU A 9 -48.26 -2.19 -16.22
N LEU A 10 -47.87 -3.44 -15.95
CA LEU A 10 -46.73 -4.08 -16.61
C LEU A 10 -47.00 -4.29 -18.11
N SER A 11 -48.19 -4.76 -18.50
CA SER A 11 -48.55 -4.90 -19.92
C SER A 11 -48.59 -3.57 -20.66
N ALA A 12 -49.05 -2.47 -20.03
CA ALA A 12 -49.07 -1.16 -20.67
C ALA A 12 -47.65 -0.61 -20.93
N VAL A 13 -46.75 -0.73 -19.96
CA VAL A 13 -45.35 -0.30 -20.10
C VAL A 13 -44.60 -1.16 -21.13
N LEU A 14 -44.84 -2.48 -21.14
CA LEU A 14 -44.22 -3.39 -22.10
C LEU A 14 -44.74 -3.21 -23.52
N ALA A 15 -46.02 -2.85 -23.70
CA ALA A 15 -46.61 -2.55 -25.01
C ALA A 15 -46.08 -1.26 -25.64
N GLU A 16 -45.50 -0.36 -24.85
CA GLU A 16 -44.84 0.85 -25.33
C GLU A 16 -43.35 0.64 -25.69
N LEU A 17 -42.80 -0.56 -25.45
CA LEU A 17 -41.43 -0.87 -25.82
C LEU A 17 -41.32 -1.12 -27.33
N PRO A 18 -40.44 -0.40 -28.04
CA PRO A 18 -40.13 -0.70 -29.43
C PRO A 18 -39.74 -2.17 -29.64
N PRO A 19 -40.19 -2.83 -30.73
CA PRO A 19 -39.95 -4.26 -30.97
C PRO A 19 -38.47 -4.64 -31.10
N GLU A 20 -37.58 -3.67 -31.30
CA GLU A 20 -36.12 -3.80 -31.32
C GLU A 20 -35.45 -3.91 -29.94
N TRP A 21 -36.20 -4.03 -28.83
CA TRP A 21 -35.64 -4.13 -27.48
C TRP A 21 -35.18 -5.55 -27.14
N ASP A 22 -33.87 -5.75 -27.00
CA ASP A 22 -33.32 -7.07 -26.67
C ASP A 22 -33.31 -7.39 -25.17
N VAL A 23 -33.32 -6.39 -24.27
CA VAL A 23 -33.24 -6.57 -22.80
C VAL A 23 -33.86 -5.42 -22.00
N CYS A 24 -34.65 -5.72 -20.95
CA CYS A 24 -35.22 -4.78 -19.98
C CYS A 24 -34.65 -4.98 -18.56
N PHE A 25 -34.45 -3.88 -17.81
CA PHE A 25 -33.86 -3.87 -16.46
C PHE A 25 -34.94 -3.64 -15.39
N LEU A 26 -35.04 -4.55 -14.43
CA LEU A 26 -36.00 -4.48 -13.32
C LEU A 26 -35.27 -4.32 -11.98
N ALA A 27 -35.52 -3.23 -11.26
CA ALA A 27 -34.96 -2.99 -9.93
C ALA A 27 -36.08 -2.73 -8.88
N PRO A 28 -35.90 -3.14 -7.61
CA PRO A 28 -36.94 -3.11 -6.60
C PRO A 28 -37.20 -1.72 -5.96
N THR A 29 -36.46 -0.67 -6.31
CA THR A 29 -36.63 0.68 -5.72
C THR A 29 -36.52 1.82 -6.72
N ASP A 30 -37.27 2.89 -6.41
CA ASP A 30 -37.32 4.18 -7.11
C ASP A 30 -35.98 4.93 -6.95
N LEU A 31 -35.22 5.06 -8.05
CA LEU A 31 -33.91 5.72 -8.05
C LEU A 31 -34.02 7.25 -7.92
N ASP A 32 -35.18 7.83 -8.20
CA ASP A 32 -35.40 9.29 -8.22
C ASP A 32 -35.58 9.90 -6.81
N ARG A 33 -35.51 9.11 -5.74
CA ARG A 33 -35.54 9.59 -4.34
C ARG A 33 -34.21 9.50 -3.61
N SER A 34 -33.12 9.25 -4.34
CA SER A 34 -31.77 9.43 -3.79
C SER A 34 -31.44 10.92 -3.71
N PRO A 35 -30.94 11.45 -2.58
CA PRO A 35 -30.74 12.89 -2.37
C PRO A 35 -29.62 13.54 -3.22
N ASP A 36 -29.06 12.83 -4.21
CA ASP A 36 -27.99 13.33 -5.07
C ASP A 36 -28.45 13.41 -6.54
N ASP A 37 -29.14 14.50 -6.86
CA ASP A 37 -29.77 14.77 -8.16
C ASP A 37 -28.80 15.34 -9.23
N ALA A 38 -27.53 14.92 -9.21
CA ALA A 38 -26.54 15.35 -10.19
C ALA A 38 -25.59 14.22 -10.62
N GLY A 39 -25.90 13.61 -11.76
CA GLY A 39 -24.89 13.05 -12.66
C GLY A 39 -24.17 11.78 -12.19
N LEU A 40 -24.90 10.69 -11.98
CA LEU A 40 -24.31 9.34 -11.90
C LEU A 40 -24.22 8.69 -13.29
N VAL A 41 -23.17 9.05 -14.02
CA VAL A 41 -22.53 8.14 -14.99
C VAL A 41 -21.08 8.00 -14.54
N SER A 42 -20.88 7.33 -13.41
CA SER A 42 -19.56 6.87 -12.99
C SER A 42 -19.61 5.39 -12.65
N LEU A 43 -18.67 4.66 -13.22
CA LEU A 43 -18.27 3.29 -12.93
C LEU A 43 -18.80 2.72 -11.60
N VAL A 44 -19.61 1.66 -11.67
CA VAL A 44 -19.65 0.66 -10.62
C VAL A 44 -18.34 -0.15 -10.74
N SER A 45 -17.24 0.41 -10.26
CA SER A 45 -15.96 -0.28 -10.16
C SER A 45 -15.82 -0.93 -8.79
N THR A 46 -16.64 -1.95 -8.53
CA THR A 46 -16.34 -3.10 -7.67
C THR A 46 -17.60 -3.96 -7.58
N MET A 47 -17.44 -5.27 -7.74
CA MET A 47 -18.51 -6.26 -7.68
C MET A 47 -19.36 -6.09 -6.40
N CYS A 48 -20.60 -5.62 -6.55
CA CYS A 48 -21.62 -5.72 -5.51
C CYS A 48 -22.31 -7.07 -5.65
N TYR A 49 -22.07 -7.98 -4.71
CA TYR A 49 -22.92 -9.16 -4.52
C TYR A 49 -24.22 -8.68 -3.84
N GLY A 50 -25.37 -8.91 -4.50
CA GLY A 50 -26.70 -8.65 -3.91
C GLY A 50 -27.60 -7.64 -4.62
N THR A 51 -27.36 -7.28 -5.89
CA THR A 51 -28.36 -6.52 -6.68
C THR A 51 -29.39 -7.44 -7.31
N ASN A 52 -30.63 -7.41 -6.79
CA ASN A 52 -31.83 -8.00 -7.40
C ASN A 52 -32.21 -7.26 -8.69
N ALA A 53 -31.35 -7.34 -9.70
CA ALA A 53 -31.61 -6.83 -11.02
C ALA A 53 -31.69 -8.00 -11.99
N TYR A 54 -32.77 -8.04 -12.77
CA TYR A 54 -33.00 -9.09 -13.76
C TYR A 54 -33.04 -8.48 -15.15
N LEU A 55 -32.47 -9.22 -16.10
CA LEU A 55 -32.49 -8.90 -17.52
C LEU A 55 -33.45 -9.81 -18.24
N ILE A 56 -34.34 -9.23 -19.04
CA ILE A 56 -35.35 -9.98 -19.78
C ILE A 56 -35.49 -9.49 -21.22
N SER A 57 -35.49 -10.40 -22.19
CA SER A 57 -35.66 -10.04 -23.61
C SER A 57 -37.10 -9.64 -23.95
N ALA A 58 -37.37 -9.02 -25.11
CA ALA A 58 -38.76 -8.71 -25.52
C ALA A 58 -39.66 -9.95 -25.47
N LYS A 59 -39.19 -11.07 -26.03
CA LYS A 59 -39.89 -12.36 -25.98
C LYS A 59 -39.93 -12.97 -24.57
N GLY A 60 -38.90 -12.72 -23.76
CA GLY A 60 -38.88 -13.07 -22.34
C GLY A 60 -39.93 -12.27 -21.56
N ALA A 61 -40.15 -10.99 -21.89
CA ALA A 61 -41.09 -10.12 -21.20
C ALA A 61 -42.54 -10.52 -21.51
N GLU A 62 -42.83 -10.88 -22.76
CA GLU A 62 -44.09 -11.52 -23.17
C GLU A 62 -44.31 -12.83 -22.40
N ARG A 63 -43.29 -13.68 -22.32
CA ARG A 63 -43.37 -14.94 -21.56
C ARG A 63 -43.50 -14.75 -20.07
N LEU A 64 -42.83 -13.76 -19.46
CA LEU A 64 -42.93 -13.45 -18.03
C LEU A 64 -44.33 -12.96 -17.67
N LEU A 65 -44.99 -12.22 -18.58
CA LEU A 65 -46.39 -11.83 -18.41
C LEU A 65 -47.35 -13.04 -18.41
N GLU A 66 -47.00 -14.09 -19.15
CA GLU A 66 -47.77 -15.34 -19.29
C GLU A 66 -47.36 -16.44 -18.28
N SER A 67 -46.13 -16.39 -17.78
CA SER A 67 -45.46 -17.40 -16.94
C SER A 67 -45.78 -17.26 -15.45
N THR A 68 -45.76 -18.38 -14.74
CA THR A 68 -45.73 -18.46 -13.26
C THR A 68 -44.39 -18.96 -12.72
N GLU A 69 -43.38 -19.16 -13.58
CA GLU A 69 -42.08 -19.75 -13.25
C GLU A 69 -40.88 -18.89 -13.68
N ASP A 70 -39.78 -19.01 -12.92
CA ASP A 70 -38.62 -18.11 -12.89
C ASP A 70 -37.56 -18.35 -14.01
N GLN A 71 -37.88 -19.17 -15.01
CA GLN A 71 -36.88 -19.70 -15.95
C GLN A 71 -36.35 -18.66 -16.96
N ASP A 72 -37.12 -17.59 -17.20
CA ASP A 72 -36.81 -16.54 -18.19
C ASP A 72 -36.10 -15.30 -17.59
N LEU A 73 -35.68 -15.36 -16.32
CA LEU A 73 -34.94 -14.29 -15.64
C LEU A 73 -33.45 -14.66 -15.51
N LEU A 74 -32.56 -13.73 -15.87
CA LEU A 74 -31.12 -13.85 -15.63
C LEU A 74 -30.67 -12.81 -14.60
N PRO A 75 -30.10 -13.23 -13.45
CA PRO A 75 -29.48 -12.32 -12.49
C PRO A 75 -28.33 -11.53 -13.12
N VAL A 76 -28.22 -10.24 -12.82
CA VAL A 76 -27.16 -9.37 -13.38
C VAL A 76 -25.75 -9.84 -12.99
N ASP A 77 -25.59 -10.46 -11.82
CA ASP A 77 -24.34 -11.06 -11.35
C ASP A 77 -23.98 -12.36 -12.08
N GLU A 78 -24.94 -13.04 -12.74
CA GLU A 78 -24.65 -14.12 -13.69
C GLU A 78 -24.33 -13.60 -15.10
N LEU A 79 -24.94 -12.48 -15.53
CA LEU A 79 -24.70 -11.90 -16.85
C LEU A 79 -23.27 -11.39 -17.03
N LEU A 80 -22.70 -10.69 -16.05
CA LEU A 80 -21.38 -10.08 -16.21
C LEU A 80 -20.26 -11.12 -16.42
N PRO A 81 -20.22 -12.24 -15.68
CA PRO A 81 -19.39 -13.39 -16.02
C PRO A 81 -19.73 -13.98 -17.39
N ALA A 82 -21.02 -14.09 -17.75
CA ALA A 82 -21.45 -14.62 -19.05
C ALA A 82 -20.89 -13.82 -20.25
N LEU A 83 -20.80 -12.50 -20.11
CA LEU A 83 -20.25 -11.59 -21.13
C LEU A 83 -18.71 -11.61 -21.17
N ALA A 84 -18.07 -11.91 -20.04
CA ALA A 84 -16.61 -11.90 -19.90
C ALA A 84 -15.97 -13.27 -20.18
N LEU A 85 -16.73 -14.36 -20.17
CA LEU A 85 -16.23 -15.72 -20.39
C LEU A 85 -16.16 -16.06 -21.89
N PRO A 86 -14.96 -16.32 -22.46
CA PRO A 86 -14.79 -16.61 -23.88
C PRO A 86 -15.51 -17.88 -24.35
N GLN A 87 -15.88 -18.77 -23.42
CA GLN A 87 -16.46 -20.09 -23.72
C GLN A 87 -18.00 -20.08 -23.67
N GLY A 88 -18.60 -18.92 -23.37
CA GLY A 88 -20.03 -18.75 -23.15
C GLY A 88 -20.50 -19.16 -21.75
N HIS A 89 -21.74 -18.82 -21.41
CA HIS A 89 -22.37 -19.16 -20.13
C HIS A 89 -22.67 -20.68 -20.01
N PRO A 90 -22.57 -21.31 -18.83
CA PRO A 90 -22.90 -22.73 -18.66
C PRO A 90 -24.37 -23.07 -18.97
N ARG A 91 -25.31 -22.11 -18.79
CA ARG A 91 -26.69 -22.26 -19.23
C ARG A 91 -26.80 -22.07 -20.76
N ARG A 92 -27.28 -23.10 -21.47
CA ARG A 92 -27.30 -23.15 -22.96
C ARG A 92 -28.20 -22.11 -23.61
N ASP A 93 -29.31 -21.75 -22.96
CA ASP A 93 -30.23 -20.68 -23.34
C ASP A 93 -29.53 -19.31 -23.29
N VAL A 94 -28.84 -19.00 -22.20
CA VAL A 94 -28.06 -17.74 -22.03
C VAL A 94 -26.91 -17.68 -23.03
N ALA A 95 -26.17 -18.78 -23.20
CA ALA A 95 -25.08 -18.86 -24.16
C ALA A 95 -25.54 -18.87 -25.63
N ARG A 96 -26.84 -19.07 -25.91
CA ARG A 96 -27.42 -18.87 -27.24
C ARG A 96 -27.82 -17.40 -27.41
N LEU A 97 -28.50 -16.81 -26.41
CA LEU A 97 -28.84 -15.39 -26.38
C LEU A 97 -27.62 -14.49 -26.63
N LEU A 98 -26.52 -14.73 -25.93
CA LEU A 98 -25.29 -13.93 -26.04
C LEU A 98 -24.49 -14.18 -27.33
N ARG A 99 -24.68 -15.32 -27.98
CA ARG A 99 -23.94 -15.71 -29.20
C ARG A 99 -24.61 -15.17 -30.45
N ASP A 100 -25.94 -15.11 -30.43
CA ASP A 100 -26.75 -14.66 -31.56
C ASP A 100 -27.06 -13.15 -31.52
N ALA A 101 -26.77 -12.46 -30.39
CA ALA A 101 -26.90 -11.02 -30.23
C ALA A 101 -25.53 -10.31 -30.23
N PRO A 102 -24.96 -9.92 -31.39
CA PRO A 102 -23.62 -9.36 -31.47
C PRO A 102 -23.45 -7.98 -30.80
N LYS A 103 -24.56 -7.36 -30.36
CA LYS A 103 -24.58 -6.12 -29.58
C LYS A 103 -25.79 -6.13 -28.65
N LEU A 104 -25.61 -6.53 -27.39
CA LEU A 104 -26.59 -6.23 -26.36
C LEU A 104 -26.64 -4.72 -26.16
N LEU A 105 -27.74 -4.09 -26.59
CA LEU A 105 -27.98 -2.67 -26.36
C LEU A 105 -28.76 -2.52 -25.05
N LEU A 106 -28.08 -2.05 -24.00
CA LEU A 106 -28.72 -1.74 -22.72
C LEU A 106 -29.35 -0.34 -22.80
N TYR A 107 -30.67 -0.25 -22.60
CA TYR A 107 -31.37 1.03 -22.58
C TYR A 107 -32.01 1.30 -21.20
N ARG A 108 -31.94 2.56 -20.76
CA ARG A 108 -32.60 3.05 -19.55
C ARG A 108 -34.06 3.40 -19.89
N LEU A 109 -35.03 2.86 -19.14
CA LEU A 109 -36.43 3.31 -19.21
C LEU A 109 -36.53 4.80 -18.81
N ARG A 110 -37.37 5.56 -19.52
CA ARG A 110 -37.55 7.00 -19.25
C ARG A 110 -38.02 7.24 -17.81
N PRO A 111 -37.67 8.39 -17.20
CA PRO A 111 -38.19 8.77 -15.88
C PRO A 111 -39.73 8.77 -15.89
N GLY A 112 -40.35 8.09 -14.91
CA GLY A 112 -41.80 8.10 -14.70
C GLY A 112 -42.56 6.78 -14.97
N ALA A 113 -41.93 5.75 -15.56
CA ALA A 113 -42.53 4.42 -15.67
C ALA A 113 -42.21 3.58 -14.41
N ASN A 114 -42.97 3.80 -13.34
CA ASN A 114 -42.75 3.11 -12.07
C ASN A 114 -43.35 1.71 -12.08
N LEU A 115 -42.53 0.68 -11.89
CA LEU A 115 -43.00 -0.68 -11.69
C LEU A 115 -42.53 -1.22 -10.33
N ILE A 116 -43.42 -1.17 -9.34
CA ILE A 116 -43.18 -1.80 -8.04
C ILE A 116 -43.86 -3.17 -8.06
N ILE A 117 -43.07 -4.25 -8.11
CA ILE A 117 -43.58 -5.63 -7.99
C ILE A 117 -43.52 -6.04 -6.51
N PRO A 118 -44.66 -6.22 -5.81
CA PRO A 118 -44.66 -6.40 -4.35
C PRO A 118 -44.13 -7.76 -3.85
N ALA A 119 -43.83 -8.72 -4.73
CA ALA A 119 -43.65 -10.13 -4.36
C ALA A 119 -42.18 -10.63 -4.20
N LEU A 120 -41.16 -9.82 -4.50
CA LEU A 120 -39.76 -10.29 -4.59
C LEU A 120 -38.99 -10.44 -3.25
N ARG A 121 -39.67 -10.50 -2.10
CA ARG A 121 -38.99 -10.52 -0.77
C ARG A 121 -38.42 -11.89 -0.35
N SER A 122 -38.60 -12.96 -1.11
CA SER A 122 -38.24 -14.33 -0.69
C SER A 122 -37.16 -15.01 -1.56
N TRP A 123 -36.40 -14.25 -2.34
CA TRP A 123 -35.49 -14.79 -3.37
C TRP A 123 -34.03 -14.52 -2.95
N ASP A 124 -33.38 -15.51 -2.34
CA ASP A 124 -31.94 -15.51 -2.00
C ASP A 124 -31.17 -16.42 -2.99
N SER A 125 -29.99 -15.98 -3.46
CA SER A 125 -29.12 -16.65 -4.45
C SER A 125 -28.12 -17.61 -3.78
N ASP A 126 -27.94 -18.82 -4.33
CA ASP A 126 -27.25 -19.98 -3.70
C ASP A 126 -25.97 -20.43 -4.47
N THR A 127 -25.06 -19.51 -4.77
CA THR A 127 -23.98 -19.70 -5.78
C THR A 127 -22.58 -20.14 -5.30
N GLU A 128 -22.41 -20.78 -4.13
CA GLU A 128 -21.07 -21.19 -3.64
C GLU A 128 -20.50 -22.51 -4.21
N ALA A 129 -21.11 -23.13 -5.23
CA ALA A 129 -20.66 -24.43 -5.76
C ALA A 129 -20.22 -24.38 -7.24
N SER A 130 -18.97 -23.98 -7.53
CA SER A 130 -18.33 -24.27 -8.84
C SER A 130 -16.80 -24.29 -8.75
N ALA A 131 -16.18 -25.35 -9.30
CA ALA A 131 -14.74 -25.64 -9.27
C ALA A 131 -13.95 -24.98 -10.44
N PRO A 132 -12.63 -24.70 -10.31
CA PRO A 132 -11.88 -23.95 -11.32
C PRO A 132 -11.21 -24.83 -12.39
N VAL A 133 -11.15 -24.33 -13.62
CA VAL A 133 -10.42 -24.90 -14.77
C VAL A 133 -9.22 -24.02 -15.12
N THR A 134 -8.06 -24.65 -15.32
CA THR A 134 -6.76 -24.04 -15.69
C THR A 134 -6.42 -24.24 -17.17
N ALA A 135 -5.96 -23.19 -17.88
CA ALA A 135 -5.13 -23.31 -19.09
C ALA A 135 -4.39 -21.99 -19.44
N VAL A 136 -3.25 -22.14 -20.14
CA VAL A 136 -2.15 -21.17 -20.41
C VAL A 136 -2.30 -20.46 -21.77
N VAL A 137 -1.74 -19.24 -21.89
CA VAL A 137 -1.85 -18.25 -23.00
C VAL A 137 -0.59 -18.20 -23.90
N PRO A 138 -0.69 -17.72 -25.16
CA PRO A 138 0.25 -16.66 -25.56
C PRO A 138 -0.34 -15.46 -26.35
N VAL A 139 0.16 -14.27 -25.93
CA VAL A 139 0.35 -12.93 -26.56
C VAL A 139 -0.85 -12.08 -27.00
N ALA A 140 -1.05 -10.93 -26.33
CA ALA A 140 -1.94 -9.83 -26.69
C ALA A 140 -1.17 -8.51 -26.95
N ARG A 141 -1.70 -7.66 -27.83
CA ARG A 141 -1.22 -6.29 -28.13
C ARG A 141 -1.75 -5.28 -27.08
N ALA A 142 -0.96 -4.22 -26.81
CA ALA A 142 -1.19 -3.30 -25.69
C ALA A 142 -2.36 -2.30 -25.88
N PRO A 143 -3.12 -1.97 -24.81
CA PRO A 143 -4.20 -0.98 -24.81
C PRO A 143 -3.72 0.48 -24.63
N CYS A 144 -4.63 1.44 -24.86
CA CYS A 144 -4.39 2.88 -24.65
C CYS A 144 -4.17 3.23 -23.17
N GLY A 145 -2.99 3.74 -22.82
CA GLY A 145 -2.57 4.05 -21.44
C GLY A 145 -3.27 5.23 -20.75
N ILE A 146 -4.19 5.94 -21.42
CA ILE A 146 -4.89 7.10 -20.83
C ILE A 146 -6.29 6.73 -20.34
N CYS A 147 -6.98 5.78 -20.98
CA CYS A 147 -8.38 5.43 -20.65
C CYS A 147 -8.58 4.00 -20.12
N GLY A 148 -7.50 3.24 -19.92
CA GLY A 148 -7.58 1.94 -19.27
C GLY A 148 -8.34 0.86 -20.06
N GLY A 149 -8.40 0.91 -21.40
CA GLY A 149 -8.84 -0.26 -22.16
C GLY A 149 -9.54 -0.10 -23.51
N LEU A 150 -9.79 1.13 -24.02
CA LEU A 150 -10.38 1.26 -25.37
C LEU A 150 -9.29 1.30 -26.46
N GLN A 151 -9.56 0.66 -27.60
CA GLN A 151 -8.65 0.69 -28.74
C GLN A 151 -8.76 2.03 -29.48
N ALA A 152 -7.66 2.52 -30.05
CA ALA A 152 -7.64 3.76 -30.80
C ALA A 152 -8.63 3.79 -32.00
N ALA A 153 -9.06 2.62 -32.47
CA ALA A 153 -10.03 2.45 -33.55
C ALA A 153 -11.50 2.71 -33.16
N ASP A 154 -11.83 2.78 -31.86
CA ASP A 154 -13.21 2.99 -31.39
C ASP A 154 -13.61 4.48 -31.33
N HIS A 155 -12.71 5.38 -31.72
CA HIS A 155 -13.01 6.80 -31.83
C HIS A 155 -13.56 7.13 -33.23
N ARG A 156 -14.80 7.65 -33.29
CA ARG A 156 -15.30 8.27 -34.53
C ARG A 156 -14.38 9.44 -34.93
N PRO A 157 -14.09 9.64 -36.23
CA PRO A 157 -13.34 10.81 -36.68
C PRO A 157 -13.98 12.10 -36.17
N GLY A 158 -13.23 12.90 -35.40
CA GLY A 158 -13.68 14.20 -34.91
C GLY A 158 -14.16 14.30 -33.45
N LYS A 159 -14.16 13.22 -32.65
CA LYS A 159 -14.46 13.30 -31.19
C LYS A 159 -13.35 12.70 -30.32
N ALA A 160 -12.50 13.56 -29.78
CA ALA A 160 -11.52 13.22 -28.74
C ALA A 160 -12.21 12.88 -27.40
N CYS A 161 -11.59 11.97 -26.63
CA CYS A 161 -12.02 11.57 -25.29
C CYS A 161 -12.22 12.78 -24.35
N VAL A 162 -13.25 12.76 -23.49
CA VAL A 162 -13.56 13.88 -22.56
C VAL A 162 -12.39 14.17 -21.60
N VAL A 163 -11.66 13.13 -21.17
CA VAL A 163 -10.41 13.28 -20.38
C VAL A 163 -9.33 14.01 -21.18
N ALA A 164 -9.22 13.73 -22.49
CA ALA A 164 -8.25 14.40 -23.37
C ALA A 164 -8.59 15.88 -23.62
N ARG A 165 -9.87 16.27 -23.58
CA ARG A 165 -10.26 17.70 -23.69
C ARG A 165 -9.84 18.51 -22.46
N GLY A 166 -10.02 17.97 -21.25
CA GLY A 166 -9.58 18.64 -20.01
C GLY A 166 -8.05 18.76 -19.92
N LEU A 167 -7.32 17.71 -20.30
CA LEU A 167 -5.86 17.73 -20.33
C LEU A 167 -5.28 18.71 -21.36
N SER A 168 -5.95 18.91 -22.51
CA SER A 168 -5.45 19.81 -23.56
C SER A 168 -5.35 21.29 -23.13
N SER A 169 -6.12 21.69 -22.12
CA SER A 169 -6.09 23.04 -21.52
C SER A 169 -5.25 23.12 -20.24
N ASP A 170 -4.62 22.02 -19.80
CA ASP A 170 -3.77 22.03 -18.61
C ASP A 170 -2.52 22.90 -18.87
N PRO A 171 -2.24 23.89 -18.02
CA PRO A 171 -1.14 24.83 -18.25
C PRO A 171 0.23 24.17 -18.18
N GLN A 172 0.41 23.09 -17.40
CA GLN A 172 1.69 22.37 -17.31
C GLN A 172 1.92 21.55 -18.57
N LEU A 173 0.87 20.87 -19.07
CA LEU A 173 0.94 20.16 -20.35
C LEU A 173 1.21 21.12 -21.51
N ALA A 174 0.54 22.28 -21.53
CA ALA A 174 0.74 23.31 -22.55
C ALA A 174 2.16 23.90 -22.50
N ALA A 175 2.68 24.18 -21.30
CA ALA A 175 4.04 24.67 -21.11
C ALA A 175 5.08 23.63 -21.57
N LEU A 176 4.91 22.35 -21.21
CA LEU A 176 5.83 21.29 -21.63
C LEU A 176 5.81 21.10 -23.16
N ARG A 177 4.64 21.20 -23.81
CA ARG A 177 4.53 21.11 -25.29
C ARG A 177 5.06 22.34 -26.02
N GLY A 178 4.87 23.54 -25.48
CA GLY A 178 5.23 24.79 -26.14
C GLY A 178 6.66 25.22 -25.84
N GLY A 179 7.02 25.21 -24.56
CA GLY A 179 8.33 25.64 -24.06
C GLY A 179 9.35 24.51 -23.94
N GLY A 180 8.92 23.25 -23.93
CA GLY A 180 9.78 22.09 -23.68
C GLY A 180 10.00 21.80 -22.19
N PHE A 181 9.49 22.65 -21.29
CA PHE A 181 9.59 22.45 -19.84
C PHE A 181 8.39 23.06 -19.11
N CYS A 182 8.18 22.64 -17.87
CA CYS A 182 7.24 23.27 -16.94
C CYS A 182 7.79 23.26 -15.51
N MET A 183 7.38 24.24 -14.71
CA MET A 183 7.74 24.35 -13.28
C MET A 183 6.50 24.14 -12.41
N MET A 184 6.70 23.53 -11.25
CA MET A 184 5.67 23.16 -10.28
C MET A 184 6.07 23.57 -8.87
N ALA A 185 5.04 23.92 -8.08
CA ALA A 185 5.22 24.33 -6.69
C ALA A 185 5.78 23.19 -5.82
N PRO A 186 6.37 23.51 -4.65
CA PRO A 186 6.89 22.53 -3.73
C PRO A 186 5.88 21.45 -3.31
N LEU A 187 6.32 20.19 -3.37
CA LEU A 187 5.48 19.05 -3.00
C LEU A 187 5.60 18.64 -1.53
N HIS A 188 6.76 18.87 -0.91
CA HIS A 188 7.01 18.41 0.45
C HIS A 188 8.09 19.27 1.15
N PRO A 189 7.85 19.76 2.38
CA PRO A 189 8.78 20.68 3.04
C PRO A 189 10.02 20.02 3.68
N VAL A 190 9.94 18.75 4.08
CA VAL A 190 11.03 18.07 4.84
C VAL A 190 11.90 17.12 3.99
N LEU A 191 11.29 16.29 3.12
CA LEU A 191 12.00 15.30 2.32
C LEU A 191 13.18 15.85 1.49
N PRO A 192 13.09 17.03 0.85
CA PRO A 192 14.23 17.59 0.10
C PRO A 192 15.50 17.73 0.95
N GLY A 193 15.36 18.21 2.19
CA GLY A 193 16.49 18.35 3.11
C GLY A 193 17.08 17.01 3.59
N GLN A 194 16.27 15.96 3.69
CA GLN A 194 16.75 14.62 4.03
C GLN A 194 17.56 14.01 2.88
N VAL A 195 17.06 14.14 1.64
CA VAL A 195 17.79 13.71 0.44
C VAL A 195 19.06 14.54 0.25
N ALA A 196 19.04 15.85 0.53
CA ALA A 196 20.23 16.70 0.52
C ALA A 196 21.34 16.17 1.46
N ALA A 197 20.96 15.73 2.66
CA ALA A 197 21.90 15.15 3.62
C ALA A 197 22.50 13.81 3.13
N GLU A 198 21.72 12.97 2.45
CA GLU A 198 22.23 11.74 1.83
C GLU A 198 23.22 12.06 0.69
N VAL A 199 22.91 13.05 -0.15
CA VAL A 199 23.81 13.54 -1.22
C VAL A 199 25.12 14.06 -0.64
N ASP A 200 25.08 14.80 0.47
CA ASP A 200 26.27 15.32 1.14
C ASP A 200 27.14 14.21 1.73
N GLN A 201 26.53 13.17 2.29
CA GLN A 201 27.24 12.01 2.83
C GLN A 201 27.96 11.25 1.71
N ILE A 202 27.30 10.99 0.59
CA ILE A 202 27.90 10.31 -0.55
C ILE A 202 29.02 11.17 -1.15
N SER A 203 28.78 12.46 -1.37
CA SER A 203 29.79 13.40 -1.89
C SER A 203 31.04 13.46 -1.01
N SER A 204 30.85 13.51 0.32
CA SER A 204 31.94 13.52 1.29
C SER A 204 32.72 12.21 1.31
N ALA A 205 32.02 11.07 1.21
CA ALA A 205 32.63 9.75 1.15
C ALA A 205 33.48 9.58 -0.11
N VAL A 206 32.98 10.03 -1.27
CA VAL A 206 33.73 10.02 -2.53
C VAL A 206 35.00 10.88 -2.43
N GLY A 207 34.91 12.06 -1.81
CA GLY A 207 36.08 12.92 -1.59
C GLY A 207 37.16 12.26 -0.71
N ALA A 208 36.76 11.40 0.23
CA ALA A 208 37.68 10.66 1.10
C ALA A 208 38.17 9.33 0.50
N GLY A 209 37.42 8.73 -0.43
CA GLY A 209 37.53 7.35 -0.89
C GLY A 209 38.55 7.05 -2.00
N GLY A 210 39.20 8.06 -2.58
CA GLY A 210 40.09 7.91 -3.72
C GLY A 210 39.36 7.69 -5.06
N ALA A 211 40.12 7.65 -6.16
CA ALA A 211 39.58 7.71 -7.53
C ALA A 211 38.67 6.54 -7.94
N GLU A 212 38.88 5.35 -7.38
CA GLU A 212 38.10 4.14 -7.73
C GLU A 212 36.67 4.21 -7.19
N GLN A 213 36.49 4.68 -5.95
CA GLN A 213 35.15 4.93 -5.39
C GLN A 213 34.44 6.09 -6.10
N ALA A 214 35.20 7.05 -6.63
CA ALA A 214 34.62 8.17 -7.38
C ALA A 214 33.91 7.72 -8.67
N THR A 215 34.42 6.73 -9.39
CA THR A 215 33.80 6.28 -10.66
C THR A 215 32.47 5.53 -10.49
N GLU A 216 32.28 4.86 -9.35
CA GLU A 216 31.04 4.16 -9.05
C GLU A 216 29.91 5.17 -8.77
N TRP A 217 30.20 6.16 -7.93
CA TRP A 217 29.22 7.09 -7.36
C TRP A 217 29.09 8.41 -8.11
N LEU A 218 30.07 8.79 -8.94
CA LEU A 218 29.99 9.99 -9.77
C LEU A 218 29.67 9.65 -11.22
N ALA A 219 28.75 10.41 -11.79
CA ALA A 219 28.51 10.45 -13.22
C ALA A 219 29.41 11.51 -13.89
N PRO A 220 29.75 11.34 -15.18
CA PRO A 220 30.41 12.37 -15.96
C PRO A 220 29.58 13.66 -15.97
N ILE A 221 30.23 14.79 -15.70
CA ILE A 221 29.58 16.10 -15.73
C ILE A 221 30.51 17.17 -16.29
N HIS A 222 29.95 18.12 -17.02
CA HIS A 222 30.67 19.32 -17.40
C HIS A 222 31.14 20.10 -16.17
N GLU A 223 32.38 20.60 -16.21
CA GLU A 223 32.98 21.37 -15.12
C GLU A 223 33.15 20.57 -13.81
N ALA A 224 33.53 19.28 -13.93
CA ALA A 224 33.66 18.31 -12.84
C ALA A 224 34.58 18.71 -11.66
N ARG A 225 35.36 19.80 -11.79
CA ARG A 225 36.23 20.30 -10.71
C ARG A 225 35.45 20.90 -9.55
N LEU A 226 34.38 21.64 -9.84
CA LEU A 226 33.54 22.33 -8.85
C LEU A 226 32.07 21.90 -8.97
N ARG A 227 31.82 20.85 -9.74
CA ARG A 227 30.50 20.28 -9.95
C ARG A 227 30.58 18.77 -9.85
N HIS A 228 29.65 18.17 -9.14
CA HIS A 228 29.58 16.73 -8.97
C HIS A 228 28.20 16.27 -9.42
N ASP A 229 28.15 15.19 -10.17
CA ASP A 229 26.92 14.47 -10.42
C ASP A 229 26.97 13.17 -9.64
N VAL A 230 26.15 13.07 -8.58
CA VAL A 230 26.17 11.97 -7.62
C VAL A 230 25.05 11.00 -7.96
N LYS A 231 25.38 9.78 -8.39
CA LYS A 231 24.39 8.73 -8.62
C LYS A 231 23.75 8.34 -7.30
N LEU A 232 22.43 8.18 -7.28
CA LEU A 232 21.69 7.85 -6.07
C LEU A 232 21.09 6.44 -6.14
N PRO A 233 21.18 5.64 -5.06
CA PRO A 233 20.41 4.41 -4.93
C PRO A 233 18.97 4.72 -4.51
N LEU A 234 18.08 3.74 -4.65
CA LEU A 234 16.70 3.83 -4.16
C LEU A 234 16.63 3.60 -2.63
N THR A 235 17.22 4.52 -1.86
CA THR A 235 17.04 4.56 -0.40
C THR A 235 15.57 4.82 -0.04
N ALA A 236 15.18 4.55 1.20
CA ALA A 236 13.81 4.80 1.65
C ALA A 236 13.40 6.28 1.45
N THR A 237 14.31 7.22 1.72
CA THR A 237 14.07 8.66 1.56
C THR A 237 13.94 9.05 0.10
N VAL A 238 14.83 8.56 -0.77
CA VAL A 238 14.78 8.84 -2.22
C VAL A 238 13.51 8.26 -2.83
N VAL A 239 13.16 7.01 -2.49
CA VAL A 239 11.91 6.37 -2.93
C VAL A 239 10.69 7.16 -2.46
N GLN A 240 10.69 7.66 -1.23
CA GLN A 240 9.59 8.46 -0.71
C GLN A 240 9.42 9.77 -1.49
N LEU A 241 10.52 10.49 -1.77
CA LEU A 241 10.47 11.72 -2.55
C LEU A 241 10.03 11.47 -4.01
N LEU A 242 10.55 10.43 -4.66
CA LEU A 242 10.12 10.03 -6.01
C LEU A 242 8.63 9.67 -6.04
N ASN A 243 8.15 8.89 -5.06
CA ASN A 243 6.72 8.58 -4.97
C ASN A 243 5.87 9.83 -4.82
N THR A 244 6.29 10.81 -4.01
CA THR A 244 5.57 12.08 -3.89
C THR A 244 5.49 12.80 -5.24
N VAL A 245 6.60 12.88 -5.98
CA VAL A 245 6.60 13.50 -7.32
C VAL A 245 5.73 12.75 -8.31
N ILE A 246 5.84 11.42 -8.38
CA ILE A 246 5.09 10.61 -9.34
C ILE A 246 3.61 10.52 -8.99
N GLN A 247 3.22 10.57 -7.72
CA GLN A 247 1.80 10.62 -7.34
C GLN A 247 1.14 11.92 -7.81
N GLU A 248 1.80 13.07 -7.61
CA GLU A 248 1.23 14.38 -7.94
C GLU A 248 1.36 14.70 -9.44
N HIS A 249 2.48 14.32 -10.07
CA HIS A 249 2.83 14.75 -11.44
C HIS A 249 3.17 13.59 -12.39
N GLY A 250 3.06 12.33 -11.95
CA GLY A 250 3.35 11.15 -12.78
C GLY A 250 2.47 11.03 -14.02
N TRP A 251 1.28 11.63 -14.00
CA TRP A 251 0.40 11.67 -15.17
C TRP A 251 1.05 12.39 -16.36
N LEU A 252 1.88 13.41 -16.14
CA LEU A 252 2.64 14.08 -17.21
C LEU A 252 3.60 13.08 -17.88
N PHE A 253 4.38 12.34 -17.09
CA PHE A 253 5.27 11.31 -17.61
C PHE A 253 4.52 10.26 -18.42
N ARG A 254 3.38 9.77 -17.92
CA ARG A 254 2.56 8.75 -18.62
C ARG A 254 1.98 9.27 -19.94
N VAL A 255 1.54 10.53 -19.98
CA VAL A 255 1.02 11.15 -21.20
C VAL A 255 2.09 11.24 -22.30
N PHE A 256 3.35 11.52 -21.96
CA PHE A 256 4.42 11.67 -22.95
C PHE A 256 5.17 10.38 -23.25
N LEU A 257 5.32 9.49 -22.27
CA LEU A 257 6.24 8.35 -22.34
C LEU A 257 5.54 6.98 -22.29
N GLY A 258 4.28 6.94 -21.83
CA GLY A 258 3.54 5.71 -21.56
C GLY A 258 3.83 5.09 -20.18
N ASP A 259 3.01 4.14 -19.75
CA ASP A 259 3.09 3.54 -18.41
C ASP A 259 4.33 2.67 -18.18
N THR A 260 4.86 2.10 -19.26
CA THR A 260 6.04 1.24 -19.24
C THR A 260 7.35 2.02 -19.33
N ALA A 261 7.31 3.35 -19.25
CA ALA A 261 8.50 4.19 -19.30
C ALA A 261 9.49 3.79 -18.20
N ARG A 262 10.75 3.64 -18.58
CA ARG A 262 11.82 3.12 -17.72
C ARG A 262 12.58 4.27 -17.09
N LEU A 263 12.90 4.16 -15.81
CA LEU A 263 13.88 5.03 -15.15
C LEU A 263 15.25 4.76 -15.78
N VAL A 264 15.88 5.80 -16.33
CA VAL A 264 17.18 5.71 -17.01
C VAL A 264 18.26 6.56 -16.36
N GLU A 265 17.87 7.45 -15.45
CA GLU A 265 18.78 8.32 -14.72
C GLU A 265 18.22 8.60 -13.32
N LEU A 266 19.09 8.57 -12.31
CA LEU A 266 18.76 8.94 -10.94
C LEU A 266 20.02 9.39 -10.19
N GLY A 267 20.07 10.68 -9.87
CA GLY A 267 21.22 11.25 -9.17
C GLY A 267 20.93 12.63 -8.60
N ALA A 268 21.98 13.32 -8.18
CA ALA A 268 21.91 14.71 -7.77
C ALA A 268 23.12 15.50 -8.26
N VAL A 269 22.85 16.64 -8.89
CA VAL A 269 23.90 17.58 -9.30
C VAL A 269 24.19 18.52 -8.14
N VAL A 270 25.45 18.55 -7.70
CA VAL A 270 25.99 19.47 -6.71
C VAL A 270 26.89 20.48 -7.40
N ALA A 271 26.51 21.75 -7.42
CA ALA A 271 27.37 22.85 -7.87
C ALA A 271 27.97 23.55 -6.65
N CYS A 272 29.28 23.40 -6.43
CA CYS A 272 29.98 24.03 -5.33
C CYS A 272 30.08 25.56 -5.51
N PRO A 273 30.29 26.33 -4.43
CA PRO A 273 30.64 27.74 -4.53
C PRO A 273 31.78 27.98 -5.53
N GLY A 274 31.60 28.94 -6.44
CA GLY A 274 32.55 29.26 -7.49
C GLY A 274 32.47 28.38 -8.74
N ALA A 275 31.56 27.40 -8.81
CA ALA A 275 31.38 26.59 -10.01
C ALA A 275 31.03 27.48 -11.22
N PRO A 276 31.75 27.36 -12.35
CA PRO A 276 31.42 28.14 -13.55
C PRO A 276 30.10 27.67 -14.19
N PRO A 277 29.51 28.49 -15.07
CA PRO A 277 28.38 28.05 -15.88
C PRO A 277 28.81 26.89 -16.80
N GLN A 278 27.95 25.89 -16.94
CA GLN A 278 28.14 24.81 -17.91
C GLN A 278 27.99 25.35 -19.34
N PRO A 279 28.58 24.70 -20.35
CA PRO A 279 28.22 24.96 -21.74
C PRO A 279 26.74 24.67 -21.96
N TRP A 280 26.10 25.35 -22.92
CA TRP A 280 24.75 25.00 -23.35
C TRP A 280 24.74 23.61 -24.00
N HIS A 281 23.83 22.76 -23.57
CA HIS A 281 23.71 21.39 -24.06
C HIS A 281 22.25 20.92 -23.98
N ALA A 282 21.91 19.89 -24.77
CA ALA A 282 20.79 19.02 -24.46
C ALA A 282 21.37 17.69 -23.97
N ASP A 283 20.64 16.96 -23.13
CA ASP A 283 21.18 15.72 -22.56
C ASP A 283 21.10 14.56 -23.55
N VAL A 284 20.16 14.66 -24.50
CA VAL A 284 20.03 13.75 -25.65
C VAL A 284 19.99 14.48 -26.98
N ASP A 285 20.58 13.84 -27.98
CA ASP A 285 20.58 14.29 -29.35
C ASP A 285 19.27 13.92 -30.06
N PHE A 286 18.86 14.76 -31.02
CA PHE A 286 17.78 14.41 -31.93
C PHE A 286 18.17 13.26 -32.84
N ASP A 287 17.57 12.10 -32.60
CA ASP A 287 17.71 10.92 -33.47
C ASP A 287 16.63 10.94 -34.56
N ASP A 288 17.05 11.13 -35.82
CA ASP A 288 16.16 11.07 -36.99
C ASP A 288 15.54 9.67 -37.18
N GLY A 289 16.09 8.63 -36.55
CA GLY A 289 15.60 7.26 -36.56
C GLY A 289 14.42 6.95 -35.62
N GLY A 290 13.86 7.97 -34.95
CA GLY A 290 12.73 7.77 -34.03
C GLY A 290 13.13 7.15 -32.70
N GLY A 291 14.22 7.67 -32.10
CA GLY A 291 14.66 7.30 -30.76
C GLY A 291 13.57 7.48 -29.70
N ALA A 292 13.71 6.78 -28.58
CA ALA A 292 12.84 6.92 -27.44
C ALA A 292 12.85 8.37 -26.91
N ARG A 293 11.71 8.81 -26.37
CA ARG A 293 11.60 10.12 -25.71
C ARG A 293 12.06 10.00 -24.27
N ILE A 294 12.67 11.06 -23.76
CA ILE A 294 13.06 11.17 -22.36
C ILE A 294 12.42 12.43 -21.77
N LEU A 295 11.79 12.30 -20.60
CA LEU A 295 11.49 13.43 -19.73
C LEU A 295 12.35 13.35 -18.49
N GLN A 296 12.99 14.47 -18.17
CA GLN A 296 13.83 14.65 -16.99
C GLN A 296 13.10 15.54 -15.99
N ALA A 297 13.28 15.24 -14.71
CA ALA A 297 12.76 16.02 -13.61
C ALA A 297 13.91 16.53 -12.75
N PHE A 298 13.82 17.78 -12.34
CA PHE A 298 14.73 18.46 -11.41
C PHE A 298 13.98 18.89 -10.16
N VAL A 299 14.32 18.29 -9.01
CA VAL A 299 13.75 18.64 -7.71
C VAL A 299 14.78 19.42 -6.91
N ALA A 300 14.42 20.65 -6.52
CA ALA A 300 15.27 21.50 -5.70
C ALA A 300 15.39 20.91 -4.28
N LEU A 301 16.60 20.56 -3.84
CA LEU A 301 16.84 19.98 -2.51
C LEU A 301 16.99 21.05 -1.41
N GLN A 302 17.06 22.30 -1.83
CA GLN A 302 17.04 23.53 -1.05
C GLN A 302 16.48 24.65 -1.93
N ASP A 303 16.25 25.83 -1.38
CA ASP A 303 15.95 27.02 -2.20
C ASP A 303 17.13 27.29 -3.15
N VAL A 304 16.81 27.54 -4.42
CA VAL A 304 17.75 27.84 -5.49
C VAL A 304 17.50 29.26 -5.97
N SER A 305 18.29 30.20 -5.46
CA SER A 305 18.31 31.59 -5.90
C SER A 305 19.19 31.80 -7.13
N GLU A 306 19.07 32.98 -7.76
CA GLU A 306 19.81 33.33 -8.98
C GLU A 306 21.34 33.22 -8.82
N ASN A 307 21.88 33.61 -7.66
CA ASN A 307 23.32 33.52 -7.39
C ASN A 307 23.81 32.10 -7.08
N MET A 308 22.92 31.14 -6.81
CA MET A 308 23.30 29.73 -6.60
C MET A 308 23.59 29.00 -7.92
N GLY A 309 23.47 29.70 -9.06
CA GLY A 309 23.67 29.13 -10.38
C GLY A 309 22.52 28.19 -10.75
N PRO A 310 21.28 28.69 -10.84
CA PRO A 310 20.10 27.90 -11.22
C PRO A 310 20.28 27.27 -12.60
N THR A 311 19.41 26.31 -12.93
CA THR A 311 19.38 25.79 -14.29
C THR A 311 18.78 26.86 -15.18
N GLU A 312 19.44 27.19 -16.29
CA GLU A 312 18.91 28.06 -17.33
C GLU A 312 18.48 27.20 -18.53
N VAL A 313 17.33 27.51 -19.12
CA VAL A 313 16.79 26.81 -20.30
C VAL A 313 16.58 27.78 -21.45
N LEU A 314 16.76 27.31 -22.68
CA LEU A 314 16.35 28.02 -23.89
C LEU A 314 14.92 27.63 -24.24
N VAL A 315 13.98 28.56 -24.12
CA VAL A 315 12.55 28.27 -24.27
C VAL A 315 12.24 27.82 -25.71
N GLY A 316 11.55 26.69 -25.86
CA GLY A 316 11.19 26.14 -27.18
C GLY A 316 12.31 25.39 -27.90
N SER A 317 13.46 25.19 -27.25
CA SER A 317 14.63 24.51 -27.83
C SER A 317 14.48 23.00 -28.00
N HIS A 318 13.47 22.38 -27.37
CA HIS A 318 13.15 20.95 -27.48
C HIS A 318 12.66 20.50 -28.87
N THR A 319 12.72 21.33 -29.90
CA THR A 319 12.22 21.02 -31.24
C THR A 319 13.35 20.66 -32.19
N ARG A 320 13.08 19.73 -33.12
CA ARG A 320 14.06 19.29 -34.11
C ARG A 320 14.59 20.45 -34.95
N ASP A 321 13.71 21.35 -35.35
CA ASP A 321 14.07 22.50 -36.18
C ASP A 321 15.04 23.43 -35.45
N PHE A 322 14.81 23.67 -34.15
CA PHE A 322 15.75 24.43 -33.33
C PHE A 322 17.13 23.80 -33.32
N HIS A 323 17.24 22.49 -33.05
CA HIS A 323 18.54 21.81 -33.00
C HIS A 323 19.30 21.85 -34.32
N ARG A 324 18.60 21.68 -35.46
CA ARG A 324 19.21 21.81 -36.78
C ARG A 324 19.77 23.21 -37.01
N SER A 325 18.97 24.25 -36.72
CA SER A 325 19.42 25.64 -36.85
C SER A 325 20.55 25.98 -35.88
N TRP A 326 20.49 25.49 -34.64
CA TRP A 326 21.49 25.74 -33.59
C TRP A 326 22.83 25.10 -33.93
N GLN A 327 22.85 23.86 -34.46
CA GLN A 327 24.05 23.22 -34.97
C GLN A 327 24.66 23.99 -36.16
N GLN A 328 23.83 24.43 -37.12
CA GLN A 328 24.28 25.22 -38.27
C GLN A 328 24.87 26.59 -37.87
N ALA A 329 24.34 27.21 -36.82
CA ALA A 329 24.80 28.48 -36.29
C ALA A 329 26.06 28.36 -35.39
N GLY A 330 26.63 27.16 -35.25
CA GLY A 330 27.78 26.92 -34.37
C GLY A 330 27.44 27.09 -32.89
N GLN A 331 26.22 26.71 -32.49
CA GLN A 331 25.74 26.67 -31.11
C GLN A 331 25.74 28.00 -30.35
N ARG A 332 25.69 29.14 -31.04
CA ARG A 332 25.59 30.46 -30.41
C ARG A 332 24.20 30.70 -29.83
N SER A 333 24.12 31.13 -28.58
CA SER A 333 22.84 31.32 -27.86
C SER A 333 22.58 32.74 -27.35
N ASP A 334 23.48 33.69 -27.61
CA ASP A 334 23.43 35.05 -27.03
C ASP A 334 22.15 35.84 -27.37
N HIS A 335 21.45 35.46 -28.44
CA HIS A 335 20.23 36.11 -28.92
C HIS A 335 18.95 35.33 -28.59
N LEU A 336 19.06 34.18 -27.93
CA LEU A 336 17.94 33.29 -27.65
C LEU A 336 17.29 33.63 -26.30
N ALA A 337 15.96 33.50 -26.25
CA ALA A 337 15.21 33.70 -25.03
C ALA A 337 15.57 32.62 -24.01
N ARG A 338 16.24 33.03 -22.92
CA ARG A 338 16.60 32.17 -21.79
C ARG A 338 15.66 32.40 -20.60
N GLN A 339 15.42 31.35 -19.85
CA GLN A 339 14.71 31.41 -18.57
C GLN A 339 15.55 30.76 -17.48
N SER A 340 15.73 31.48 -16.38
CA SER A 340 16.37 30.98 -15.16
C SER A 340 15.34 30.25 -14.30
N LEU A 341 15.64 29.02 -13.89
CA LEU A 341 14.78 28.18 -13.05
C LEU A 341 15.18 28.34 -11.58
N THR A 342 14.82 29.47 -10.98
CA THR A 342 14.88 29.64 -9.52
C THR A 342 13.74 28.86 -8.88
N LEU A 343 14.05 28.00 -7.92
CA LEU A 343 13.13 27.01 -7.37
C LEU A 343 13.19 27.02 -5.84
N ASP A 344 12.04 27.04 -5.18
CA ASP A 344 11.95 26.82 -3.73
C ASP A 344 12.26 25.34 -3.39
N ALA A 345 12.70 25.05 -2.17
CA ALA A 345 12.96 23.69 -1.72
C ALA A 345 11.74 22.77 -1.93
N GLY A 346 11.93 21.66 -2.65
CA GLY A 346 10.89 20.71 -3.01
C GLY A 346 10.09 21.07 -4.26
N ALA A 347 10.31 22.25 -4.87
CA ALA A 347 9.77 22.58 -6.17
C ALA A 347 10.42 21.72 -7.26
N LEU A 348 9.70 21.55 -8.37
CA LEU A 348 10.04 20.64 -9.45
C LEU A 348 10.03 21.37 -10.78
N ALA A 349 11.00 21.08 -11.63
CA ALA A 349 10.93 21.38 -13.06
C ALA A 349 10.94 20.05 -13.85
N ILE A 350 10.04 19.89 -14.81
CA ILE A 350 10.08 18.77 -15.78
C ILE A 350 10.48 19.34 -17.14
N LEU A 351 11.44 18.70 -17.79
CA LEU A 351 12.01 19.08 -19.08
C LEU A 351 11.91 17.90 -20.06
N ASP A 352 11.67 18.21 -21.33
CA ASP A 352 12.00 17.29 -22.41
C ASP A 352 13.53 17.15 -22.52
N GLY A 353 14.05 15.93 -22.70
CA GLY A 353 15.49 15.68 -22.77
C GLY A 353 16.21 16.44 -23.90
N HIS A 354 15.47 16.93 -24.90
CA HIS A 354 16.02 17.77 -25.97
C HIS A 354 16.06 19.26 -25.63
N VAL A 355 15.55 19.70 -24.47
CA VAL A 355 15.67 21.11 -24.07
C VAL A 355 17.15 21.46 -23.91
N VAL A 356 17.59 22.46 -24.65
CA VAL A 356 18.91 23.04 -24.47
C VAL A 356 18.92 23.86 -23.19
N HIS A 357 19.78 23.46 -22.27
CA HIS A 357 19.89 24.03 -20.95
C HIS A 357 21.35 24.06 -20.48
N ARG A 358 21.57 24.66 -19.31
CA ARG A 358 22.84 24.62 -18.58
C ARG A 358 22.63 24.91 -17.10
N GLY A 359 23.50 24.40 -16.24
CA GLY A 359 23.66 24.97 -14.90
C GLY A 359 24.43 26.30 -14.99
N ALA A 360 23.84 27.39 -14.50
CA ALA A 360 24.54 28.66 -14.38
C ALA A 360 25.68 28.60 -13.34
N GLY A 361 26.48 29.67 -13.29
CA GLY A 361 27.59 29.77 -12.35
C GLY A 361 27.10 29.98 -10.92
N ASN A 362 27.62 29.20 -9.97
CA ASN A 362 27.31 29.35 -8.55
C ASN A 362 28.24 30.40 -7.94
N THR A 363 27.73 31.60 -7.72
CA THR A 363 28.44 32.72 -7.08
C THR A 363 28.08 32.90 -5.61
N SER A 364 27.20 32.04 -5.07
CA SER A 364 26.82 32.05 -3.67
C SER A 364 27.89 31.40 -2.78
N ALA A 365 27.75 31.57 -1.47
CA ALA A 365 28.60 30.90 -0.48
C ALA A 365 28.18 29.45 -0.20
N LEU A 366 27.07 28.97 -0.78
CA LEU A 366 26.49 27.66 -0.49
C LEU A 366 26.49 26.77 -1.74
N PRO A 367 26.69 25.45 -1.59
CA PRO A 367 26.50 24.53 -2.70
C PRO A 367 25.02 24.48 -3.12
N ARG A 368 24.76 24.36 -4.42
CA ARG A 368 23.43 24.10 -5.02
C ARG A 368 23.29 22.61 -5.26
N ARG A 369 22.22 21.98 -4.75
CA ARG A 369 21.92 20.55 -4.93
C ARG A 369 20.58 20.42 -5.62
N LEU A 370 20.56 19.63 -6.67
CA LEU A 370 19.38 19.39 -7.48
C LEU A 370 19.28 17.88 -7.69
N LEU A 371 18.28 17.25 -7.10
CA LEU A 371 17.95 15.87 -7.44
C LEU A 371 17.47 15.87 -8.88
N HIS A 372 17.95 14.92 -9.67
CA HIS A 372 17.44 14.68 -11.00
C HIS A 372 17.12 13.22 -11.21
N PHE A 373 16.07 12.97 -12.00
CA PHE A 373 15.73 11.65 -12.48
C PHE A 373 15.07 11.75 -13.84
N ALA A 374 15.23 10.72 -14.68
CA ALA A 374 14.67 10.72 -16.02
C ALA A 374 13.97 9.40 -16.34
N PHE A 375 12.80 9.51 -16.96
CA PHE A 375 12.08 8.37 -17.53
C PHE A 375 12.17 8.40 -19.06
N MET A 376 12.34 7.23 -19.65
CA MET A 376 12.44 7.03 -21.09
C MET A 376 11.28 6.16 -21.59
N SER A 377 10.66 6.56 -22.69
CA SER A 377 9.63 5.76 -23.36
C SER A 377 10.20 4.44 -23.88
N ALA A 378 9.33 3.51 -24.28
CA ALA A 378 9.79 2.35 -25.04
C ALA A 378 10.47 2.79 -26.35
N GLY A 379 11.54 2.10 -26.76
CA GLY A 379 12.27 2.38 -27.99
C GLY A 379 13.79 2.24 -27.84
N ARG A 380 14.51 2.60 -28.91
CA ARG A 380 15.98 2.70 -28.88
C ARG A 380 16.38 3.91 -28.04
N PRO A 381 17.29 3.77 -27.06
CA PRO A 381 17.82 4.92 -26.33
C PRO A 381 18.43 5.93 -27.31
N PRO A 382 18.03 7.23 -27.28
CA PRO A 382 18.69 8.25 -28.08
C PRO A 382 20.17 8.41 -27.68
N PRO A 383 21.06 8.87 -28.57
CA PRO A 383 22.42 9.20 -28.20
C PRO A 383 22.41 10.38 -27.22
N GLY A 384 23.31 10.36 -26.24
CA GLY A 384 23.36 11.37 -25.19
C GLY A 384 24.13 10.85 -23.98
N PHE A 385 24.21 11.68 -22.95
CA PHE A 385 24.84 11.29 -21.68
C PHE A 385 23.83 10.90 -20.59
N THR A 386 22.52 11.01 -20.84
CA THR A 386 21.43 10.64 -19.90
C THR A 386 21.30 9.13 -19.64
N TYR A 387 22.24 8.46 -18.99
CA TYR A 387 22.12 7.03 -18.65
C TYR A 387 22.86 6.69 -17.35
N HIS A 388 22.68 7.53 -16.32
CA HIS A 388 23.44 7.43 -15.08
C HIS A 388 22.59 6.82 -13.95
N LEU A 389 22.79 5.52 -13.75
CA LEU A 389 22.20 4.75 -12.67
C LEU A 389 23.30 4.02 -11.90
N VAL A 390 23.07 3.79 -10.61
CA VAL A 390 23.88 2.83 -9.85
C VAL A 390 23.67 1.42 -10.40
N ASP A 391 24.67 0.56 -10.30
CA ASP A 391 24.67 -0.80 -10.89
C ASP A 391 23.43 -1.62 -10.52
N GLU A 392 22.93 -1.45 -9.29
CA GLU A 392 21.72 -2.11 -8.81
C GLU A 392 20.48 -1.80 -9.69
N LEU A 393 20.32 -0.54 -10.09
CA LEU A 393 19.18 -0.07 -10.90
C LEU A 393 19.38 -0.37 -12.39
N VAL A 394 20.62 -0.48 -12.85
CA VAL A 394 20.91 -1.00 -14.20
C VAL A 394 20.48 -2.48 -14.29
N GLN A 395 20.76 -3.25 -13.25
CA GLN A 395 20.45 -4.68 -13.20
C GLN A 395 18.97 -4.97 -12.93
N THR A 396 18.28 -4.05 -12.26
CA THR A 396 16.85 -4.19 -11.94
C THR A 396 16.08 -2.97 -12.43
N PRO A 397 15.70 -2.96 -13.72
CA PRO A 397 15.03 -1.81 -14.32
C PRO A 397 13.74 -1.45 -13.59
N VAL A 398 13.60 -0.19 -13.24
CA VAL A 398 12.38 0.36 -12.65
C VAL A 398 11.58 1.09 -13.73
N THR A 399 10.26 0.98 -13.68
CA THR A 399 9.33 1.65 -14.60
C THR A 399 8.34 2.52 -13.84
N LEU A 400 7.62 3.41 -14.52
CA LEU A 400 6.56 4.23 -13.90
C LEU A 400 5.48 3.39 -13.20
N GLU A 401 5.18 2.18 -13.66
CA GLU A 401 4.25 1.26 -12.98
C GLU A 401 4.66 0.89 -11.56
N HIS A 402 5.97 0.92 -11.26
CA HIS A 402 6.47 0.65 -9.91
C HIS A 402 6.21 1.80 -8.93
N PHE A 403 5.81 2.97 -9.43
CA PHE A 403 5.46 4.16 -8.67
C PHE A 403 3.93 4.39 -8.78
N PRO A 404 3.15 3.90 -7.81
CA PRO A 404 1.70 3.94 -7.91
C PRO A 404 1.18 5.36 -7.83
N LEU A 405 0.31 5.73 -8.79
CA LEU A 405 -0.40 7.02 -8.80
C LEU A 405 -1.41 7.13 -7.65
N ASP A 406 -1.98 5.99 -7.23
CA ASP A 406 -2.88 5.95 -6.11
C ASP A 406 -2.06 5.74 -4.82
N PRO A 407 -2.00 6.73 -3.91
CA PRO A 407 -1.32 6.57 -2.65
C PRO A 407 -1.85 5.35 -1.88
N GLU A 408 -3.08 4.87 -2.08
CA GLU A 408 -3.64 3.67 -1.45
C GLU A 408 -3.09 2.33 -1.96
N SER A 409 -2.43 2.29 -3.12
CA SER A 409 -1.94 1.06 -3.78
C SER A 409 -0.45 0.76 -3.59
N SER A 410 0.30 1.58 -2.83
CA SER A 410 1.76 1.44 -2.71
C SER A 410 2.24 0.25 -1.88
N SER A 411 2.46 -0.89 -2.55
CA SER A 411 3.22 -2.04 -2.02
C SER A 411 4.51 -2.27 -2.83
N TYR A 412 5.35 -1.24 -2.97
CA TYR A 412 6.68 -1.47 -3.57
C TYR A 412 7.61 -2.08 -2.53
N SER A 413 8.12 -3.27 -2.82
CA SER A 413 9.17 -3.95 -2.05
C SER A 413 10.43 -3.90 -2.91
N LEU A 414 11.54 -3.37 -2.39
CA LEU A 414 12.81 -3.38 -3.12
C LEU A 414 13.16 -4.81 -3.57
N PRO A 415 13.63 -5.02 -4.81
CA PRO A 415 14.10 -6.32 -5.26
C PRO A 415 15.31 -6.75 -4.43
N LYS A 416 15.14 -7.78 -3.58
CA LYS A 416 16.25 -8.36 -2.81
C LYS A 416 17.14 -9.16 -3.76
N LYS A 417 18.39 -8.73 -3.96
CA LYS A 417 19.43 -9.63 -4.52
C LYS A 417 19.99 -10.53 -3.43
N GLU A 418 19.97 -11.83 -3.69
CA GLU A 418 20.76 -12.82 -2.96
C GLU A 418 22.25 -12.55 -3.18
N SER A 419 22.99 -12.19 -2.14
CA SER A 419 24.44 -12.04 -2.18
C SER A 419 25.12 -13.41 -2.06
N THR A 420 25.23 -14.14 -3.15
CA THR A 420 26.16 -15.26 -3.30
C THR A 420 27.32 -14.83 -4.19
N MET A 421 28.28 -14.05 -3.67
CA MET A 421 29.70 -14.14 -4.06
C MET A 421 30.62 -13.26 -3.18
N ARG A 422 31.75 -13.88 -2.78
CA ARG A 422 32.98 -13.34 -2.16
C ARG A 422 32.94 -12.90 -0.68
N SER A 423 32.85 -13.89 0.21
CA SER A 423 33.28 -13.79 1.62
C SER A 423 34.61 -14.54 1.91
N GLU A 424 35.46 -14.74 0.91
CA GLU A 424 36.82 -15.27 1.08
C GLU A 424 37.86 -14.16 0.91
N ARG A 425 38.03 -13.34 1.96
CA ARG A 425 39.27 -12.64 2.36
C ARG A 425 38.96 -11.61 3.46
N MET A 426 38.63 -12.10 4.65
CA MET A 426 38.84 -11.37 5.91
C MET A 426 38.73 -12.36 7.08
N ARG A 427 39.78 -13.16 7.27
CA ARG A 427 40.08 -13.83 8.54
C ARG A 427 41.04 -12.95 9.32
N VAL A 428 40.52 -11.99 10.09
CA VAL A 428 41.24 -11.44 11.25
C VAL A 428 40.23 -11.20 12.38
N GLN A 429 40.42 -11.94 13.47
CA GLN A 429 39.91 -11.76 14.84
C GLN A 429 38.39 -11.59 15.07
N ARG A 430 37.70 -12.74 15.23
CA ARG A 430 36.33 -12.85 15.75
C ARG A 430 36.27 -13.29 17.23
N SER A 431 37.37 -13.26 17.97
CA SER A 431 37.46 -13.87 19.31
C SER A 431 37.18 -12.94 20.50
N SER A 432 36.87 -11.64 20.32
CA SER A 432 36.67 -10.73 21.46
C SER A 432 35.24 -10.20 21.70
N LEU A 433 34.28 -10.42 20.78
CA LEU A 433 32.98 -9.73 20.82
C LEU A 433 31.85 -10.45 21.58
N LEU A 434 32.07 -11.68 22.05
CA LEU A 434 31.04 -12.42 22.82
C LEU A 434 31.00 -12.08 24.33
N SER A 435 31.86 -11.18 24.81
CA SER A 435 31.91 -10.77 26.22
C SER A 435 31.11 -9.50 26.56
N VAL A 436 30.61 -8.75 25.57
CA VAL A 436 29.99 -7.42 25.77
C VAL A 436 28.45 -7.46 25.92
N LEU A 437 27.79 -8.61 25.74
CA LEU A 437 26.31 -8.73 25.85
C LEU A 437 25.80 -9.25 27.20
N ARG A 438 26.59 -9.12 28.28
CA ARG A 438 26.13 -9.39 29.65
C ARG A 438 26.51 -8.23 30.58
N GLU A 439 26.01 -7.03 30.32
CA GLU A 439 26.00 -6.01 31.37
C GLU A 439 24.82 -6.22 32.34
N PRO A 440 25.00 -5.95 33.65
CA PRO A 440 23.97 -6.13 34.65
C PRO A 440 22.85 -5.11 34.47
N ARG A 441 21.61 -5.59 34.63
CA ARG A 441 20.34 -4.85 34.57
C ARG A 441 20.43 -3.52 35.34
N ARG A 442 20.49 -2.39 34.64
CA ARG A 442 20.23 -1.08 35.25
C ARG A 442 18.75 -1.00 35.67
N ALA A 443 18.50 -0.52 36.88
CA ALA A 443 17.15 -0.26 37.37
C ALA A 443 16.55 0.91 36.58
N VAL A 444 15.50 0.62 35.82
CA VAL A 444 14.74 1.60 35.04
C VAL A 444 13.58 2.12 35.90
N ARG A 445 13.44 3.45 36.04
CA ARG A 445 12.25 4.07 36.63
C ARG A 445 11.16 4.19 35.57
N LEU A 446 9.94 3.83 35.95
CA LEU A 446 8.75 3.93 35.11
C LEU A 446 7.84 5.00 35.72
N ASP A 447 7.18 5.79 34.88
CA ASP A 447 6.20 6.77 35.33
C ASP A 447 4.89 6.10 35.85
N ALA A 448 3.93 6.92 36.27
CA ALA A 448 2.63 6.48 36.79
C ALA A 448 1.77 5.72 35.74
N ASP A 449 2.08 5.87 34.45
CA ASP A 449 1.48 5.15 33.34
C ASP A 449 2.32 3.94 32.89
N GLY A 450 3.45 3.66 33.55
CA GLY A 450 4.35 2.57 33.22
C GLY A 450 5.13 2.80 31.93
N ASP A 451 5.27 4.04 31.50
CA ASP A 451 6.13 4.45 30.39
C ASP A 451 7.52 4.83 30.94
N LEU A 452 8.54 4.73 30.09
CA LEU A 452 9.93 5.01 30.43
C LEU A 452 10.10 6.52 30.64
N ASP A 453 10.40 6.95 31.86
CA ASP A 453 10.78 8.34 32.13
C ASP A 453 12.27 8.47 31.77
N VAL A 454 12.55 8.77 30.50
CA VAL A 454 13.90 9.09 30.04
C VAL A 454 14.11 10.55 30.38
N GLU A 455 14.61 10.82 31.59
CA GLU A 455 15.20 12.13 31.87
C GLU A 455 16.20 12.44 30.75
N THR A 456 16.08 13.63 30.17
CA THR A 456 16.85 14.15 29.04
C THR A 456 18.32 14.39 29.42
N GLY A 457 19.02 13.35 29.84
CA GLY A 457 20.45 13.32 30.07
C GLY A 457 21.16 12.95 28.76
N SER A 458 21.78 13.96 28.14
CA SER A 458 22.77 13.93 27.06
C SER A 458 22.58 12.85 25.97
N GLU A 459 22.28 13.31 24.76
CA GLU A 459 22.30 12.57 23.50
C GLU A 459 23.65 11.86 23.28
N GLN A 460 23.83 10.66 23.83
CA GLN A 460 24.73 9.67 23.27
C GLN A 460 23.90 8.79 22.35
N THR A 461 24.08 9.03 21.06
CA THR A 461 23.56 8.27 19.93
C THR A 461 23.96 6.80 20.07
N SER A 462 23.11 5.99 20.71
CA SER A 462 23.20 4.55 20.60
C SER A 462 22.90 4.18 19.15
N GLN A 463 23.92 3.84 18.38
CA GLN A 463 23.77 3.17 17.08
C GLN A 463 23.05 1.84 17.32
N GLN A 464 21.71 1.86 17.28
CA GLN A 464 20.92 0.63 17.26
C GLN A 464 21.06 0.03 15.86
N MET A 465 21.87 -1.04 15.74
CA MET A 465 21.89 -1.83 14.51
C MET A 465 20.46 -2.30 14.17
N PRO A 466 20.07 -2.27 12.89
CA PRO A 466 18.76 -2.76 12.46
C PRO A 466 18.67 -4.25 12.83
N VAL A 467 17.70 -4.59 13.67
CA VAL A 467 17.55 -5.97 14.11
C VAL A 467 16.54 -6.68 13.22
N GLU A 468 17.06 -7.52 12.34
CA GLU A 468 16.24 -8.36 11.46
C GLU A 468 15.49 -9.44 12.27
N LEU A 469 14.20 -9.62 11.98
CA LEU A 469 13.36 -10.68 12.54
C LEU A 469 13.07 -11.71 11.45
N GLN A 470 13.33 -12.98 11.74
CA GLN A 470 13.15 -14.07 10.78
C GLN A 470 11.88 -14.87 11.10
N ILE A 471 10.93 -14.95 10.17
CA ILE A 471 9.73 -15.79 10.30
C ILE A 471 9.77 -16.89 9.24
N HIS A 472 9.55 -18.12 9.68
CA HIS A 472 9.42 -19.29 8.83
C HIS A 472 8.09 -19.95 9.07
N LEU A 473 7.47 -20.43 7.99
CA LEU A 473 6.30 -21.29 8.07
C LEU A 473 6.67 -22.67 7.56
N ARG A 474 6.25 -23.69 8.30
CA ARG A 474 6.30 -25.09 7.88
C ARG A 474 4.89 -25.60 7.68
N HIS A 475 4.58 -26.03 6.47
CA HIS A 475 3.33 -26.73 6.15
C HIS A 475 3.20 -27.98 7.05
N PRO A 476 1.99 -28.40 7.46
CA PRO A 476 1.80 -29.63 8.26
C PRO A 476 2.45 -30.87 7.64
N GLY A 477 2.52 -30.94 6.30
CA GLY A 477 3.23 -31.97 5.53
C GLY A 477 4.76 -31.90 5.57
N GLY A 478 5.35 -30.95 6.29
CA GLY A 478 6.79 -30.87 6.56
C GLY A 478 7.60 -29.93 5.66
N THR A 479 7.01 -29.39 4.59
CA THR A 479 7.66 -28.46 3.65
C THR A 479 7.73 -27.04 4.21
N TRP A 480 8.86 -26.35 3.98
CA TRP A 480 9.01 -24.93 4.33
C TRP A 480 8.42 -24.05 3.24
N LEU A 481 7.72 -22.99 3.63
CA LEU A 481 7.14 -22.01 2.70
C LEU A 481 8.06 -20.81 2.55
N SER A 482 8.11 -20.23 1.34
CA SER A 482 8.85 -19.00 1.09
C SER A 482 8.17 -17.79 1.75
N PRO A 483 8.91 -16.72 2.11
CA PRO A 483 8.34 -15.49 2.70
C PRO A 483 7.19 -14.87 1.91
N GLU A 484 7.18 -15.03 0.59
CA GLU A 484 6.14 -14.51 -0.31
C GLU A 484 4.84 -15.31 -0.17
N ALA A 485 4.93 -16.63 0.07
CA ALA A 485 3.76 -17.44 0.42
C ALA A 485 3.19 -17.07 1.81
N ILE A 486 3.99 -16.41 2.67
CA ILE A 486 3.58 -15.98 4.02
C ILE A 486 2.69 -14.72 3.95
N VAL A 487 2.93 -13.79 3.03
CA VAL A 487 2.30 -12.45 2.96
C VAL A 487 1.48 -12.32 1.66
N GLY A 488 0.14 -12.18 1.72
CA GLY A 488 -0.72 -11.99 0.51
C GLY A 488 -1.90 -12.96 0.36
N ARG A 489 -2.58 -12.99 -0.81
CA ARG A 489 -3.64 -13.94 -1.16
C ARG A 489 -3.11 -14.98 -2.15
N HIS A 490 -2.16 -15.82 -1.73
CA HIS A 490 -1.64 -16.89 -2.59
C HIS A 490 -2.64 -18.06 -2.63
N PRO A 491 -2.90 -18.71 -3.79
CA PRO A 491 -3.83 -19.84 -3.89
C PRO A 491 -3.46 -21.02 -2.98
N GLU A 492 -2.17 -21.21 -2.69
CA GLU A 492 -1.70 -22.21 -1.71
C GLU A 492 -2.10 -21.90 -0.25
N LYS A 493 -2.63 -20.70 0.05
CA LYS A 493 -3.10 -20.36 1.40
C LYS A 493 -4.37 -21.08 1.81
N ALA A 494 -5.19 -21.52 0.86
CA ALA A 494 -6.48 -22.14 1.17
C ALA A 494 -6.33 -23.38 2.06
N SER A 495 -5.20 -24.09 1.98
CA SER A 495 -4.94 -25.31 2.76
C SER A 495 -4.22 -25.08 4.10
N LEU A 496 -3.72 -23.87 4.38
CA LEU A 496 -3.00 -23.60 5.64
C LEU A 496 -3.97 -23.33 6.78
N PRO A 497 -3.82 -24.00 7.94
CA PRO A 497 -4.48 -23.63 9.18
C PRO A 497 -4.31 -22.14 9.46
N ASP A 498 -5.38 -21.47 9.89
CA ASP A 498 -5.36 -20.01 10.10
C ASP A 498 -4.25 -19.54 11.06
N GLY A 499 -3.93 -20.32 12.10
CA GLY A 499 -2.86 -19.98 13.04
C GLY A 499 -1.44 -20.12 12.47
N LEU A 500 -1.27 -20.77 11.31
CA LEU A 500 0.01 -20.81 10.60
C LEU A 500 0.19 -19.64 9.62
N ARG A 501 -0.80 -18.76 9.47
CA ARG A 501 -0.69 -17.58 8.61
C ARG A 501 -0.03 -16.45 9.40
N LEU A 502 0.78 -15.64 8.73
CA LEU A 502 1.28 -14.40 9.33
C LEU A 502 0.24 -13.31 9.12
N TRP A 503 -0.34 -12.80 10.20
CA TRP A 503 -1.35 -11.77 10.12
C TRP A 503 -0.73 -10.37 10.06
N ALA A 504 -1.41 -9.51 9.31
CA ALA A 504 -1.29 -8.07 9.35
C ALA A 504 -1.14 -7.51 10.79
N CYS A 505 -1.97 -8.03 11.69
CA CYS A 505 -1.99 -7.69 13.11
C CYS A 505 -0.74 -8.14 13.86
N ASP A 506 -0.15 -9.30 13.53
CA ASP A 506 1.09 -9.79 14.15
C ASP A 506 2.26 -8.83 13.87
N VAL A 507 2.41 -8.44 12.60
CA VAL A 507 3.45 -7.50 12.14
C VAL A 507 3.31 -6.17 12.86
N CYS A 508 2.09 -5.62 12.89
CA CYS A 508 1.82 -4.33 13.51
C CYS A 508 2.08 -4.34 15.03
N LEU A 509 1.70 -5.42 15.71
CA LEU A 509 1.91 -5.55 17.15
C LEU A 509 3.39 -5.74 17.51
N ALA A 510 4.14 -6.52 16.74
CA ALA A 510 5.58 -6.68 16.90
C ALA A 510 6.33 -5.35 16.70
N ASP A 511 5.96 -4.58 15.67
CA ASP A 511 6.50 -3.24 15.43
C ASP A 511 6.26 -2.29 16.61
N VAL A 512 5.05 -2.29 17.18
CA VAL A 512 4.73 -1.49 18.38
C VAL A 512 5.62 -1.88 19.55
N LEU A 513 5.88 -3.17 19.76
CA LEU A 513 6.74 -3.65 20.85
C LEU A 513 8.20 -3.26 20.64
N LEU A 514 8.70 -3.33 19.40
CA LEU A 514 10.07 -2.92 19.07
C LEU A 514 10.26 -1.39 19.17
N ALA A 515 9.26 -0.62 18.76
CA ALA A 515 9.31 0.84 18.83
C ALA A 515 9.08 1.36 20.25
N LYS A 516 8.36 0.60 21.10
CA LYS A 516 8.05 0.97 22.49
C LYS A 516 8.40 -0.17 23.46
N PRO A 517 9.69 -0.49 23.65
CA PRO A 517 10.11 -1.61 24.49
C PRO A 517 9.61 -1.50 25.93
N GLY A 518 9.40 -0.28 26.46
CA GLY A 518 8.81 -0.06 27.79
C GLY A 518 7.44 -0.71 28.01
N LEU A 519 6.70 -1.03 26.94
CA LEU A 519 5.44 -1.75 27.04
C LEU A 519 5.62 -3.19 27.56
N ALA A 520 6.75 -3.83 27.27
CA ALA A 520 7.05 -5.21 27.67
C ALA A 520 8.24 -5.32 28.64
N CYS A 521 9.12 -4.31 28.72
CA CYS A 521 10.35 -4.36 29.50
C CYS A 521 10.09 -4.76 30.96
N GLY A 522 10.77 -5.83 31.42
CA GLY A 522 10.67 -6.33 32.79
C GLY A 522 9.31 -6.95 33.17
N ARG A 523 8.39 -7.12 32.23
CA ARG A 523 7.04 -7.65 32.47
C ARG A 523 6.95 -9.13 32.12
N VAL A 524 6.00 -9.83 32.74
CA VAL A 524 5.51 -11.11 32.21
C VAL A 524 4.46 -10.80 31.15
N VAL A 525 4.72 -11.27 29.94
CA VAL A 525 3.88 -11.08 28.75
C VAL A 525 3.18 -12.39 28.44
N LEU A 526 1.89 -12.31 28.09
CA LEU A 526 1.11 -13.45 27.63
C LEU A 526 0.50 -13.11 26.27
N ASP A 527 0.98 -13.78 25.24
CA ASP A 527 0.56 -13.66 23.85
C ASP A 527 -0.51 -14.70 23.53
N LEU A 528 -1.73 -14.23 23.31
CA LEU A 528 -2.91 -15.05 23.08
C LEU A 528 -3.14 -15.20 21.58
N ALA A 529 -3.37 -16.44 21.13
CA ALA A 529 -3.44 -16.78 19.72
C ALA A 529 -2.14 -16.36 19.00
N CYS A 530 -1.00 -16.83 19.54
CA CYS A 530 0.31 -16.32 19.14
C CYS A 530 0.65 -16.60 17.67
N GLY A 531 -0.07 -17.52 17.00
CA GLY A 531 0.11 -17.83 15.59
C GLY A 531 1.56 -18.16 15.26
N CYS A 532 2.18 -17.32 14.42
CA CYS A 532 3.59 -17.45 14.02
C CYS A 532 4.61 -17.01 15.10
N ALA A 533 4.13 -16.52 16.24
CA ALA A 533 4.85 -16.00 17.39
C ALA A 533 5.68 -14.73 17.13
N LEU A 534 5.36 -13.95 16.09
CA LEU A 534 6.08 -12.72 15.79
C LEU A 534 6.00 -11.67 16.93
N PRO A 535 4.82 -11.37 17.53
CA PRO A 535 4.74 -10.49 18.69
C PRO A 535 5.49 -11.04 19.90
N SER A 536 5.40 -12.35 20.14
CA SER A 536 6.17 -13.05 21.18
C SER A 536 7.68 -12.90 21.02
N VAL A 537 8.21 -13.01 19.79
CA VAL A 537 9.64 -12.79 19.50
C VAL A 537 10.05 -11.35 19.84
N ALA A 538 9.25 -10.36 19.43
CA ALA A 538 9.51 -8.96 19.75
C ALA A 538 9.49 -8.70 21.27
N ALA A 539 8.50 -9.25 21.97
CA ALA A 539 8.38 -9.13 23.43
C ALA A 539 9.56 -9.79 24.16
N ALA A 540 10.01 -10.97 23.72
CA ALA A 540 11.05 -11.76 24.39
C ALA A 540 12.42 -11.07 24.49
N ARG A 541 12.64 -10.00 23.71
CA ARG A 541 13.86 -9.21 23.77
C ARG A 541 13.99 -8.36 25.04
N VAL A 542 12.87 -7.97 25.62
CA VAL A 542 12.84 -7.02 26.76
C VAL A 542 11.99 -7.51 27.93
N ALA A 543 11.05 -8.42 27.68
CA ALA A 543 10.20 -9.00 28.71
C ALA A 543 11.00 -9.86 29.70
N LEU A 544 10.53 -9.89 30.96
CA LEU A 544 11.07 -10.80 31.97
C LEU A 544 10.75 -12.26 31.61
N HIS A 545 9.54 -12.49 31.10
CA HIS A 545 9.09 -13.79 30.63
C HIS A 545 7.96 -13.63 29.61
N VAL A 546 7.92 -14.51 28.60
CA VAL A 546 6.86 -14.53 27.59
C VAL A 546 6.20 -15.91 27.58
N PHE A 547 4.88 -15.91 27.62
CA PHE A 547 4.04 -17.07 27.32
C PHE A 547 3.43 -16.87 25.95
N ALA A 548 3.67 -17.79 25.02
CA ALA A 548 3.06 -17.81 23.69
C ALA A 548 2.03 -18.93 23.64
N VAL A 549 0.75 -18.58 23.43
CA VAL A 549 -0.36 -19.52 23.62
C VAL A 549 -1.23 -19.61 22.38
N ASP A 550 -1.58 -20.83 21.99
CA ASP A 550 -2.47 -21.13 20.88
C ASP A 550 -3.36 -22.33 21.17
N GLY A 551 -4.42 -22.53 20.39
CA GLY A 551 -5.31 -23.69 20.50
C GLY A 551 -4.80 -24.90 19.74
N GLN A 552 -3.92 -24.71 18.76
CA GLN A 552 -3.46 -25.78 17.86
C GLN A 552 -1.99 -26.11 18.11
N GLU A 553 -1.70 -27.39 18.38
CA GLU A 553 -0.33 -27.84 18.62
C GLU A 553 0.57 -27.67 17.39
N ALA A 554 0.03 -27.84 16.19
CA ALA A 554 0.77 -27.60 14.94
C ALA A 554 1.27 -26.15 14.84
N VAL A 555 0.46 -25.19 15.26
CA VAL A 555 0.81 -23.76 15.31
C VAL A 555 1.93 -23.54 16.32
N LEU A 556 1.83 -24.12 17.52
CA LEU A 556 2.87 -24.02 18.55
C LEU A 556 4.20 -24.67 18.14
N ARG A 557 4.18 -25.75 17.34
CA ARG A 557 5.40 -26.33 16.77
C ARG A 557 6.08 -25.36 15.82
N ASN A 558 5.33 -24.65 14.99
CA ASN A 558 5.86 -23.63 14.09
C ASN A 558 6.39 -22.42 14.86
N ALA A 559 5.63 -21.91 15.83
CA ALA A 559 6.05 -20.86 16.75
C ALA A 559 7.38 -21.19 17.45
N ALA A 560 7.58 -22.45 17.88
CA ALA A 560 8.83 -22.90 18.50
C ALA A 560 10.05 -22.75 17.60
N VAL A 561 9.90 -22.97 16.29
CA VAL A 561 10.98 -22.78 15.31
C VAL A 561 11.32 -21.29 15.24
N ASN A 562 10.32 -20.43 15.06
CA ASN A 562 10.52 -18.99 14.93
C ASN A 562 11.17 -18.39 16.20
N LEU A 563 10.69 -18.80 17.37
CA LEU A 563 11.28 -18.39 18.64
C LEU A 563 12.75 -18.80 18.76
N ARG A 564 13.11 -20.04 18.41
CA ARG A 564 14.51 -20.50 18.45
C ARG A 564 15.42 -19.72 17.49
N ARG A 565 14.98 -19.51 16.25
CA ARG A 565 15.78 -18.80 15.23
C ARG A 565 16.08 -17.35 15.60
N ASN A 566 15.15 -16.70 16.31
CA ASN A 566 15.33 -15.32 16.77
C ASN A 566 15.94 -15.20 18.18
N GLY A 567 16.54 -16.27 18.71
CA GLY A 567 17.14 -16.26 20.06
C GLY A 567 16.13 -16.12 21.21
N ALA A 568 14.83 -16.29 20.93
CA ALA A 568 13.72 -16.16 21.89
C ALA A 568 13.25 -17.51 22.46
N GLY A 569 14.12 -18.53 22.45
CA GLY A 569 13.79 -19.92 22.84
C GLY A 569 13.39 -20.11 24.30
N ALA A 570 13.61 -19.11 25.18
CA ALA A 570 13.16 -19.12 26.57
C ALA A 570 11.64 -18.84 26.74
N THR A 571 10.96 -18.48 25.65
CA THR A 571 9.50 -18.26 25.62
C THR A 571 8.76 -19.56 25.87
N ALA A 572 7.84 -19.56 26.83
CA ALA A 572 7.05 -20.73 27.20
C ALA A 572 5.86 -20.89 26.24
N LEU A 573 5.91 -21.92 25.39
CA LEU A 573 4.81 -22.27 24.49
C LEU A 573 3.78 -23.14 25.19
N ARG A 574 2.50 -22.73 25.18
CA ARG A 574 1.42 -23.47 25.85
C ARG A 574 0.19 -23.60 24.95
N CYS A 575 -0.49 -24.71 25.07
CA CYS A 575 -1.76 -24.95 24.39
C CYS A 575 -2.90 -24.81 25.39
N TRP A 576 -3.98 -24.11 25.01
CA TRP A 576 -5.18 -24.03 25.85
C TRP A 576 -6.11 -25.25 25.71
N GLY A 577 -5.91 -26.09 24.69
CA GLY A 577 -6.71 -27.29 24.46
C GLY A 577 -6.50 -28.34 25.54
N ARG A 578 -7.59 -28.97 26.02
CA ARG A 578 -7.53 -30.05 27.04
C ARG A 578 -6.72 -31.28 26.57
N GLY A 579 -6.63 -31.49 25.26
CA GLY A 579 -5.89 -32.59 24.63
C GLY A 579 -4.43 -32.27 24.26
N ALA A 580 -3.86 -31.16 24.75
CA ALA A 580 -2.49 -30.79 24.41
C ALA A 580 -1.47 -31.88 24.81
N SER A 581 -0.48 -32.13 23.94
CA SER A 581 0.63 -33.01 24.28
C SER A 581 1.41 -32.48 25.50
N PRO A 582 2.12 -33.36 26.24
CA PRO A 582 2.86 -32.96 27.44
C PRO A 582 3.85 -31.81 27.22
N ALA A 583 4.36 -31.64 25.99
CA ALA A 583 5.29 -30.56 25.63
C ALA A 583 4.64 -29.17 25.72
N TYR A 584 3.34 -29.05 25.43
CA TYR A 584 2.61 -27.79 25.37
C TYR A 584 1.58 -27.63 26.50
N ARG A 585 1.44 -28.62 27.38
CA ARG A 585 0.55 -28.51 28.54
C ARG A 585 1.07 -27.48 29.53
N TRP A 586 0.15 -26.75 30.15
CA TRP A 586 0.44 -25.91 31.31
C TRP A 586 1.08 -26.72 32.43
N ARG A 587 2.19 -26.22 32.96
CA ARG A 587 2.98 -26.85 34.02
C ARG A 587 2.72 -26.15 35.35
N ARG A 588 3.00 -26.86 36.45
CA ARG A 588 2.84 -26.31 37.79
C ARG A 588 3.69 -25.05 38.03
N GLU A 589 4.86 -24.99 37.40
CA GLU A 589 5.81 -23.87 37.43
C GLU A 589 5.36 -22.62 36.67
N ASP A 590 4.38 -22.73 35.76
CA ASP A 590 3.88 -21.59 35.01
C ASP A 590 2.96 -20.71 35.87
N TRP A 591 2.17 -21.33 36.77
CA TRP A 591 1.13 -20.64 37.54
C TRP A 591 1.64 -19.47 38.38
N PRO A 592 2.77 -19.58 39.12
CA PRO A 592 3.35 -18.45 39.83
C PRO A 592 3.69 -17.26 38.92
N ARG A 593 4.17 -17.52 37.69
CA ARG A 593 4.55 -16.48 36.73
C ARG A 593 3.33 -15.86 36.07
N LEU A 594 2.32 -16.67 35.74
CA LEU A 594 1.06 -16.17 35.19
C LEU A 594 0.36 -15.20 36.14
N LYS A 595 0.56 -15.33 37.46
CA LYS A 595 0.04 -14.35 38.43
C LYS A 595 0.54 -12.94 38.21
N ASN A 596 1.71 -12.82 37.58
CA ASN A 596 2.44 -11.58 37.36
C ASN A 596 2.33 -11.09 35.90
N VAL A 597 1.43 -11.65 35.08
CA VAL A 597 1.17 -11.13 33.74
C VAL A 597 0.76 -9.66 33.83
N ARG A 598 1.54 -8.80 33.18
CA ARG A 598 1.27 -7.34 33.10
C ARG A 598 0.91 -6.89 31.69
N LEU A 599 1.20 -7.71 30.70
CA LEU A 599 0.90 -7.42 29.30
C LEU A 599 0.24 -8.64 28.66
N LEU A 600 -0.93 -8.43 28.09
CA LEU A 600 -1.60 -9.37 27.21
C LEU A 600 -1.41 -8.88 25.78
N LEU A 601 -1.06 -9.77 24.86
CA LEU A 601 -1.01 -9.51 23.42
C LEU A 601 -2.13 -10.31 22.75
N TRP A 602 -2.73 -9.74 21.71
CA TRP A 602 -3.71 -10.39 20.84
C TRP A 602 -3.60 -9.85 19.43
N SER A 603 -3.38 -10.73 18.46
CA SER A 603 -3.17 -10.38 17.05
C SER A 603 -4.03 -11.18 16.06
N ASP A 604 -5.02 -11.93 16.52
CA ASP A 604 -5.94 -12.68 15.65
C ASP A 604 -6.97 -11.74 14.98
N PRO A 605 -7.22 -11.83 13.66
CA PRO A 605 -8.26 -11.04 12.98
C PRO A 605 -9.66 -11.30 13.56
N LEU A 606 -10.39 -10.21 13.83
CA LEU A 606 -11.82 -10.26 14.17
C LEU A 606 -12.61 -10.44 12.87
N ARG A 607 -12.91 -11.68 12.48
CA ARG A 607 -13.52 -11.99 11.17
C ARG A 607 -15.04 -12.01 11.15
N GLU A 608 -15.64 -12.48 12.23
CA GLU A 608 -17.09 -12.72 12.29
C GLU A 608 -17.75 -11.74 13.26
N GLU A 609 -19.01 -11.42 13.00
CA GLU A 609 -19.90 -10.79 13.96
C GLU A 609 -19.90 -11.60 15.27
N GLY A 610 -19.66 -10.94 16.41
CA GLY A 610 -19.48 -11.61 17.70
C GLY A 610 -18.04 -11.98 18.07
N SER A 611 -17.05 -11.80 17.19
CA SER A 611 -15.63 -12.06 17.53
C SER A 611 -15.13 -11.14 18.63
N ALA A 612 -15.58 -9.88 18.65
CA ALA A 612 -15.30 -8.93 19.72
C ALA A 612 -15.92 -9.39 21.05
N GLU A 613 -17.15 -9.90 21.05
CA GLU A 613 -17.82 -10.49 22.20
C GLU A 613 -17.08 -11.72 22.70
N ARG A 614 -16.68 -12.64 21.81
CA ARG A 614 -15.90 -13.85 22.16
C ARG A 614 -14.54 -13.50 22.73
N LEU A 615 -13.88 -12.47 22.19
CA LEU A 615 -12.66 -11.92 22.77
C LEU A 615 -12.92 -11.38 24.18
N MET A 616 -13.94 -10.54 24.36
CA MET A 616 -14.29 -10.02 25.69
C MET A 616 -14.67 -11.14 26.67
N GLN A 617 -15.38 -12.17 26.20
CA GLN A 617 -15.68 -13.36 26.99
C GLN A 617 -14.40 -14.14 27.32
N THR A 618 -13.46 -14.26 26.40
CA THR A 618 -12.14 -14.85 26.64
C THR A 618 -11.37 -14.06 27.68
N LEU A 619 -11.34 -12.73 27.62
CA LEU A 619 -10.70 -11.88 28.62
C LEU A 619 -11.37 -12.02 30.01
N LEU A 620 -12.69 -12.11 30.05
CA LEU A 620 -13.45 -12.40 31.28
C LEU A 620 -13.24 -13.85 31.77
N GLY A 621 -13.04 -14.79 30.86
CA GLY A 621 -12.76 -16.20 31.12
C GLY A 621 -11.34 -16.41 31.65
N ILE A 622 -10.37 -15.68 31.12
CA ILE A 622 -9.00 -15.59 31.65
C ILE A 622 -9.06 -15.04 33.09
N ARG A 623 -9.89 -14.04 33.36
CA ARG A 623 -10.15 -13.58 34.73
C ARG A 623 -10.73 -14.69 35.62
N ARG A 624 -11.53 -15.62 35.07
CA ARG A 624 -12.03 -16.81 35.77
C ARG A 624 -10.97 -17.90 35.94
N TRP A 625 -10.09 -18.12 34.97
CA TRP A 625 -8.93 -19.02 35.09
C TRP A 625 -8.02 -18.58 36.24
N PHE A 626 -7.89 -17.28 36.46
CA PHE A 626 -7.18 -16.72 37.60
C PHE A 626 -8.00 -16.70 38.90
N ARG A 627 -9.29 -17.01 38.87
CA ARG A 627 -10.17 -17.13 40.06
C ARG A 627 -10.31 -18.59 40.50
N THR A 628 -9.19 -19.28 40.69
CA THR A 628 -9.21 -20.39 41.67
C THR A 628 -9.61 -19.79 43.03
N PRO A 629 -10.53 -20.39 43.80
CA PRO A 629 -11.24 -19.72 44.91
C PRO A 629 -10.37 -19.20 46.07
N ALA A 630 -9.07 -19.50 46.08
CA ALA A 630 -8.16 -19.03 47.11
C ALA A 630 -7.01 -18.19 46.50
N ARG A 631 -6.98 -16.90 46.82
CA ARG A 631 -5.78 -16.02 46.81
C ARG A 631 -5.32 -15.41 45.48
N PHE A 632 -6.22 -14.99 44.62
CA PHE A 632 -5.88 -14.12 43.48
C PHE A 632 -6.60 -12.77 43.56
N GLN A 633 -6.15 -11.92 44.49
CA GLN A 633 -6.43 -10.50 44.44
C GLN A 633 -5.31 -9.85 43.62
N LEU A 634 -5.52 -9.65 42.32
CA LEU A 634 -4.71 -8.68 41.58
C LEU A 634 -4.92 -7.33 42.27
N GLY A 635 -3.86 -6.78 42.87
CA GLY A 635 -3.92 -5.45 43.47
C GLY A 635 -4.46 -4.44 42.46
N ARG A 636 -5.27 -3.48 42.91
CA ARG A 636 -5.97 -2.51 42.02
C ARG A 636 -5.02 -1.70 41.11
N SER A 637 -3.73 -1.57 41.48
CA SER A 637 -2.68 -0.90 40.70
C SER A 637 -1.99 -1.79 39.65
N GLN A 638 -2.41 -3.04 39.51
CA GLN A 638 -1.60 -4.11 38.91
C GLN A 638 -2.33 -4.90 37.81
N ALA A 639 -3.48 -4.42 37.33
CA ALA A 639 -4.22 -5.10 36.27
C ALA A 639 -3.39 -5.17 34.97
N PRO A 640 -3.40 -6.31 34.25
CA PRO A 640 -2.70 -6.42 32.99
C PRO A 640 -3.25 -5.43 31.96
N ARG A 641 -2.34 -4.84 31.19
CA ARG A 641 -2.65 -4.06 29.99
C ARG A 641 -2.82 -5.03 28.82
N LEU A 642 -3.91 -4.93 28.07
CA LEU A 642 -4.06 -5.64 26.81
C LEU A 642 -3.61 -4.71 25.68
N LEU A 643 -2.70 -5.19 24.84
CA LEU A 643 -2.42 -4.62 23.53
C LEU A 643 -3.02 -5.55 22.49
N MET A 644 -3.80 -4.96 21.60
CA MET A 644 -4.52 -5.71 20.57
C MET A 644 -4.37 -5.00 19.24
N ALA A 645 -3.98 -5.74 18.20
CA ALA A 645 -4.02 -5.27 16.84
C ALA A 645 -5.26 -5.84 16.15
N VAL A 646 -6.03 -4.98 15.48
CA VAL A 646 -7.28 -5.35 14.80
C VAL A 646 -7.19 -4.92 13.35
N GLU A 647 -7.47 -5.86 12.46
CA GLU A 647 -7.65 -5.59 11.03
C GLU A 647 -9.05 -4.98 10.82
N LEU A 648 -9.07 -3.75 10.31
CA LEU A 648 -10.25 -2.99 9.94
C LEU A 648 -10.71 -3.44 8.56
N ARG A 649 -11.88 -4.08 8.47
CA ARG A 649 -12.51 -4.38 7.18
C ARG A 649 -13.51 -3.27 6.83
N ARG A 650 -13.42 -2.76 5.61
CA ARG A 650 -14.48 -1.95 4.98
C ARG A 650 -15.52 -2.90 4.40
N TYR A 651 -16.79 -2.63 4.65
CA TYR A 651 -17.94 -3.24 3.98
C TYR A 651 -18.89 -2.13 3.58
N PHE A 652 -19.66 -2.36 2.52
CA PHE A 652 -20.68 -1.40 2.10
C PHE A 652 -21.94 -1.63 2.91
N SER A 653 -22.42 -0.59 3.60
CA SER A 653 -23.67 -0.65 4.35
C SER A 653 -24.85 -0.32 3.45
N MET A 654 -25.72 -1.30 3.23
CA MET A 654 -26.96 -1.11 2.50
C MET A 654 -27.92 -0.13 3.19
N THR A 655 -27.78 0.06 4.50
CA THR A 655 -28.64 0.97 5.29
C THR A 655 -28.21 2.42 5.15
N THR A 656 -26.91 2.69 5.00
CA THR A 656 -26.40 4.07 4.90
C THR A 656 -25.88 4.43 3.52
N LEU A 657 -25.80 3.46 2.59
CA LEU A 657 -25.21 3.58 1.26
C LEU A 657 -23.78 4.17 1.29
N ARG A 658 -23.00 3.79 2.29
CA ARG A 658 -21.62 4.26 2.49
C ARG A 658 -20.71 3.08 2.79
N ASP A 659 -19.43 3.25 2.46
CA ASP A 659 -18.37 2.41 3.03
C ASP A 659 -18.40 2.56 4.56
N GLU A 660 -18.87 1.53 5.24
CA GLU A 660 -18.77 1.40 6.67
C GLU A 660 -17.53 0.56 7.00
N VAL A 661 -16.67 1.09 7.85
CA VAL A 661 -15.66 0.24 8.50
C VAL A 661 -16.38 -0.44 9.66
N LEU A 662 -16.57 -1.77 9.58
CA LEU A 662 -17.15 -2.52 10.70
C LEU A 662 -16.13 -2.41 11.84
N GLU A 663 -16.50 -1.59 12.82
CA GLU A 663 -16.07 -1.61 14.21
C GLU A 663 -14.77 -0.91 14.66
N LEU A 664 -14.72 0.41 14.54
CA LEU A 664 -14.06 1.21 15.58
C LEU A 664 -15.00 1.66 16.71
N PRO A 665 -16.22 2.16 16.40
CA PRO A 665 -17.14 2.66 17.44
C PRO A 665 -17.72 1.52 18.30
N HIS A 666 -18.16 0.42 17.68
CA HIS A 666 -18.80 -0.68 18.41
C HIS A 666 -17.84 -1.39 19.36
N PHE A 667 -16.60 -1.69 18.93
CA PHE A 667 -15.58 -2.27 19.80
C PHE A 667 -15.24 -1.37 21.01
N LYS A 668 -15.06 -0.05 20.79
CA LYS A 668 -14.84 0.91 21.89
C LYS A 668 -16.04 0.97 22.83
N ALA A 669 -17.26 0.96 22.29
CA ALA A 669 -18.50 0.96 23.07
C ALA A 669 -18.65 -0.36 23.88
N LEU A 670 -18.35 -1.51 23.27
CA LEU A 670 -18.33 -2.81 23.93
C LEU A 670 -17.32 -2.86 25.07
N CYS A 671 -16.08 -2.38 24.84
CA CYS A 671 -15.08 -2.22 25.89
C CYS A 671 -15.62 -1.39 27.05
N ARG A 672 -16.22 -0.21 26.78
CA ARG A 672 -16.80 0.65 27.82
C ARG A 672 -17.95 -0.05 28.56
N ARG A 673 -18.89 -0.68 27.85
CA ARG A 673 -20.02 -1.45 28.43
C ARG A 673 -19.53 -2.57 29.35
N ARG A 674 -18.38 -3.18 29.03
CA ARG A 674 -17.75 -4.25 29.82
C ARG A 674 -16.79 -3.74 30.89
N GLY A 675 -16.68 -2.43 31.09
CA GLY A 675 -15.83 -1.83 32.12
C GLY A 675 -14.35 -1.71 31.74
N PHE A 676 -14.04 -1.49 30.47
CA PHE A 676 -12.69 -1.28 29.96
C PHE A 676 -12.56 0.07 29.24
N SER A 677 -11.44 0.76 29.45
CA SER A 677 -10.99 1.86 28.62
C SER A 677 -10.23 1.30 27.42
N CYS A 678 -10.52 1.81 26.23
CA CYS A 678 -9.85 1.44 24.99
C CYS A 678 -9.26 2.70 24.33
N LYS A 679 -7.94 2.78 24.25
CA LYS A 679 -7.19 3.88 23.62
C LYS A 679 -6.51 3.36 22.35
N ARG A 680 -6.81 3.95 21.20
CA ARG A 680 -6.06 3.66 19.96
C ARG A 680 -4.64 4.20 20.11
N LEU A 681 -3.64 3.39 19.80
CA LEU A 681 -2.26 3.83 19.71
C LEU A 681 -2.03 4.42 18.32
N ALA A 682 -1.34 5.55 18.24
CA ALA A 682 -0.89 6.12 16.98
C ALA A 682 0.19 5.19 16.39
N ALA A 683 -0.23 4.20 15.62
CA ALA A 683 0.68 3.29 14.91
C ALA A 683 1.25 3.95 13.65
N ALA A 684 0.53 4.92 13.05
CA ALA A 684 0.95 5.61 11.83
C ALA A 684 2.28 6.38 11.96
N SER A 685 2.68 6.77 13.19
CA SER A 685 3.93 7.48 13.44
C SER A 685 5.10 6.58 13.87
N LEU A 686 4.90 5.26 13.97
CA LEU A 686 5.98 4.36 14.36
C LEU A 686 6.76 3.96 13.09
N PRO A 687 8.11 4.07 13.07
CA PRO A 687 8.89 3.60 11.94
C PRO A 687 8.63 2.11 11.72
N THR A 688 8.34 1.71 10.48
CA THR A 688 8.13 0.32 10.11
C THR A 688 9.48 -0.38 10.12
N ARG A 689 9.73 -1.26 11.10
CA ARG A 689 11.04 -1.93 11.28
C ARG A 689 11.10 -3.29 10.59
N LEU A 690 9.93 -3.87 10.29
CA LEU A 690 9.81 -5.07 9.49
C LEU A 690 9.72 -4.67 8.01
N ALA A 691 10.53 -5.28 7.14
CA ALA A 691 10.46 -5.08 5.67
C ALA A 691 9.13 -5.56 5.04
N ILE A 692 8.14 -5.91 5.86
CA ILE A 692 6.81 -6.34 5.47
C ILE A 692 5.90 -5.12 5.61
N VAL A 693 5.31 -4.69 4.50
CA VAL A 693 4.43 -3.51 4.41
C VAL A 693 3.38 -3.56 5.51
N ARG A 694 3.30 -2.52 6.36
CA ARG A 694 2.19 -2.39 7.30
C ARG A 694 0.89 -2.22 6.51
N PRO A 695 -0.07 -3.14 6.68
CA PRO A 695 -1.39 -2.93 6.09
C PRO A 695 -2.04 -1.70 6.73
N ARG A 696 -2.46 -0.74 5.89
CA ARG A 696 -3.15 0.50 6.29
C ARG A 696 -4.44 0.26 7.08
N ASN A 697 -4.95 -0.95 6.98
CA ASN A 697 -6.16 -1.42 7.62
C ASN A 697 -5.91 -2.05 8.98
N VAL A 698 -4.84 -1.75 9.72
CA VAL A 698 -4.67 -2.26 11.10
C VAL A 698 -4.66 -1.13 12.11
N ALA A 699 -5.48 -1.25 13.15
CA ALA A 699 -5.46 -0.39 14.32
C ALA A 699 -4.94 -1.15 15.54
N VAL A 700 -3.99 -0.57 16.26
CA VAL A 700 -3.53 -1.10 17.56
C VAL A 700 -4.23 -0.34 18.68
N PHE A 701 -4.75 -1.09 19.65
CA PHE A 701 -5.44 -0.59 20.82
C PHE A 701 -4.73 -1.01 22.09
N SER A 702 -4.66 -0.09 23.04
CA SER A 702 -4.39 -0.39 24.44
C SER A 702 -5.71 -0.42 25.20
N VAL A 703 -6.04 -1.59 25.75
CA VAL A 703 -7.23 -1.83 26.55
C VAL A 703 -6.82 -2.02 28.01
N ARG A 704 -7.44 -1.26 28.92
CA ARG A 704 -7.22 -1.33 30.37
C ARG A 704 -8.57 -1.42 31.10
N PRO A 705 -8.69 -2.15 32.21
CA PRO A 705 -9.90 -2.09 33.04
C PRO A 705 -10.15 -0.68 33.58
N LEU A 706 -11.41 -0.20 33.55
CA LEU A 706 -11.81 1.06 34.18
C LEU A 706 -11.75 0.92 35.71
N ARG A 707 -11.04 1.85 36.36
CA ARG A 707 -10.84 1.84 37.83
C ARG A 707 -12.13 2.02 38.65
N SER A 708 -13.26 2.40 38.02
CA SER A 708 -14.39 3.04 38.72
C SER A 708 -15.71 2.28 38.73
N ILE A 709 -15.80 1.03 38.26
CA ILE A 709 -16.96 0.22 38.64
C ILE A 709 -16.74 -0.18 40.11
N ARG A 710 -16.99 0.75 41.04
CA ARG A 710 -17.46 0.40 42.39
C ARG A 710 -18.48 -0.69 42.12
N GLU A 711 -18.26 -1.87 42.70
CA GLU A 711 -19.30 -2.88 42.80
C GLU A 711 -20.52 -2.13 43.31
N ARG A 712 -21.43 -1.73 42.40
CA ARG A 712 -22.80 -1.45 42.77
C ARG A 712 -23.20 -2.80 43.31
N ARG A 713 -23.11 -2.96 44.64
CA ARG A 713 -23.80 -4.02 45.34
C ARG A 713 -25.19 -3.94 44.75
N MET A 714 -25.53 -4.86 43.85
CA MET A 714 -26.94 -5.06 43.54
C MET A 714 -27.57 -5.25 44.91
N PRO A 715 -28.56 -4.44 45.29
CA PRO A 715 -29.27 -4.69 46.53
C PRO A 715 -29.67 -6.15 46.46
N CYS A 716 -29.17 -6.97 47.39
CA CYS A 716 -29.68 -8.30 47.58
C CYS A 716 -31.19 -8.12 47.65
N ARG A 717 -31.93 -8.64 46.67
CA ARG A 717 -33.35 -8.84 46.84
C ARG A 717 -33.48 -9.72 48.07
N SER A 718 -33.95 -9.13 49.16
CA SER A 718 -34.31 -9.86 50.36
C SER A 718 -35.51 -10.74 50.02
N ARG A 719 -35.26 -12.04 50.08
CA ARG A 719 -36.17 -13.19 49.90
C ARG A 719 -36.52 -13.55 48.46
#